data_AF-A0AAW4S913-F1
#
_entry.id   AF-A0AAW4S913-F1
#
_cell.length_a   1.000
_cell.length_b   1.000
_cell.length_c   1.000
_cell.angle_alpha   90.00
_cell.angle_beta   90.00
_cell.angle_gamma   90.00
#
_symmetry.space_group_name_H-M   'P 1'
#
loop_
_entity.id
_entity.type
_entity.pdbx_description
1 polymer ?
#
loop_
_entity_poly.entity_id
_entity_poly.type
_entity_poly.pdbx_seq_one_letter_code
_entity_poly.pdbx_strand_id
1 'polypeptide(L)'
;MNQFTFARERRNLRLPAAAVVAAGLAAALLGFAPASSEPVRKSGYVIGTEACGSGDLAFPRIQIDMKAGFCAGLVADEEDRLKFPRSIVQVPGRDLLVVADMGGWGHTDGRLLLLDPRGPQGQRFKELLTGIEYPFALVIGPDKKLYASTAETIFRFDPLADNPRSTVETIIRHLPGRRITLPDGTRTDESAHPLKQFVFDRNGRLFVNVGSHSDDCITPAPITRPCAAAEGVSALASIWLFTPPAGGVFPALKPGDPDPPHIVYARGLRNSMALVLHPKFPDAGYAFLQGENARDLPDIFKPNEEINAIEQGRHYGWPYCYDLSTPSPEFRLVLQSGTYKSFCSANVLYKAPLSLLPPHGAPLAMLYYHGAKFPELEGKLLVGLHGYRPTGSRLLVYDVDDHGFPKPSAAPVRYHVSCAAEPTRSFRTDAGEVAAAPFEELIAGWHRVNGARPQGAPVGMTVTEDGAIWLVEDKNRTVIRIDRAAGERPQPLPCDTRSQAMIDQLAAFVARDAQNSVRLTILRKGLVEKHCVGCHSDFGLSAGQSDAEKDRAVLHFMLAQDGWIYPGDPDAGRLRTRLRGLGAEKLMPPGGESLPKLEPGYTRLLDTADLFVAKMVPGTRMRIKPGPPQRKFFSKANKECGEIPAGKVVVVTQRNAVDRPGFSRFFRPADPYLNGECTDGDGYYIRQELLVPVQ
;
A
#
# COMPACT_ATOMS: atom_id res chain seq x y z
N MET A 1 -34.95 -26.58 50.14
CA MET A 1 -36.24 -26.76 49.43
C MET A 1 -35.89 -27.21 48.02
N ASN A 2 -35.93 -28.52 47.77
CA ASN A 2 -37.06 -29.24 47.15
C ASN A 2 -36.98 -29.19 45.61
N GLN A 3 -37.08 -30.29 44.86
CA GLN A 3 -37.21 -31.72 45.22
C GLN A 3 -36.98 -32.55 43.92
N PHE A 4 -36.37 -33.75 44.04
CA PHE A 4 -36.72 -35.03 43.35
C PHE A 4 -36.93 -35.09 41.80
N THR A 5 -36.92 -36.23 41.08
CA THR A 5 -36.83 -37.68 41.41
C THR A 5 -36.44 -38.48 40.15
N PHE A 6 -35.58 -39.52 40.29
CA PHE A 6 -35.69 -40.92 39.77
C PHE A 6 -36.04 -41.21 38.27
N ALA A 7 -35.73 -42.36 37.63
CA ALA A 7 -34.83 -43.53 37.80
C ALA A 7 -35.23 -44.65 36.76
N ARG A 8 -34.50 -45.79 36.80
CA ARG A 8 -34.85 -47.19 36.36
C ARG A 8 -34.65 -47.65 34.90
N GLU A 9 -34.29 -48.92 34.63
CA GLU A 9 -33.63 -49.96 35.47
C GLU A 9 -32.83 -51.01 34.64
N ARG A 10 -32.08 -51.87 35.35
CA ARG A 10 -31.25 -53.04 34.97
C ARG A 10 -31.95 -54.13 34.14
N ARG A 11 -31.14 -55.02 33.52
CA ARG A 11 -31.12 -56.48 33.83
C ARG A 11 -29.88 -57.23 33.31
N ASN A 12 -29.44 -58.25 34.07
CA ASN A 12 -28.32 -59.17 33.78
C ASN A 12 -28.84 -60.61 33.61
N LEU A 13 -28.17 -61.43 32.80
CA LEU A 13 -28.01 -62.92 32.90
C LEU A 13 -26.88 -63.31 31.91
N ARG A 14 -25.73 -63.91 32.29
CA ARG A 14 -25.47 -65.34 32.67
C ARG A 14 -25.90 -66.30 31.53
N LEU A 15 -25.12 -67.26 31.01
CA LEU A 15 -24.11 -68.21 31.57
C LEU A 15 -23.35 -68.93 30.38
N PRO A 16 -22.57 -70.05 30.48
CA PRO A 16 -21.15 -70.08 30.03
C PRO A 16 -20.70 -71.17 29.01
N ALA A 17 -19.38 -71.21 28.72
CA ALA A 17 -18.54 -72.36 28.29
C ALA A 17 -18.80 -73.00 26.90
N ALA A 18 -17.81 -73.46 26.11
CA ALA A 18 -16.33 -73.36 26.13
C ALA A 18 -15.75 -73.71 24.73
N ALA A 19 -14.41 -73.65 24.60
CA ALA A 19 -13.54 -74.32 23.59
C ALA A 19 -13.13 -73.59 22.27
N VAL A 20 -11.83 -73.23 22.24
CA VAL A 20 -10.82 -73.45 21.18
C VAL A 20 -11.06 -72.95 19.74
N VAL A 21 -10.24 -71.98 19.30
CA VAL A 21 -9.16 -72.12 18.28
C VAL A 21 -8.40 -70.78 18.21
N ALA A 22 -7.07 -70.82 18.05
CA ALA A 22 -6.24 -69.62 17.89
C ALA A 22 -6.16 -69.14 16.43
N ALA A 23 -6.29 -67.83 16.24
CA ALA A 23 -5.80 -67.12 15.04
C ALA A 23 -5.27 -65.76 15.47
N GLY A 24 -3.95 -65.55 15.37
CA GLY A 24 -3.31 -64.29 15.73
C GLY A 24 -3.53 -63.23 14.66
N LEU A 25 -3.91 -62.03 15.06
CA LEU A 25 -3.85 -60.83 14.24
C LEU A 25 -3.20 -59.71 15.05
N ALA A 26 -1.96 -59.36 14.68
CA ALA A 26 -1.28 -58.21 15.24
C ALA A 26 -1.96 -56.93 14.71
N ALA A 27 -2.76 -56.29 15.57
CA ALA A 27 -3.33 -54.98 15.26
C ALA A 27 -2.21 -53.92 15.27
N ALA A 28 -1.73 -53.57 14.09
CA ALA A 28 -0.78 -52.47 13.93
C ALA A 28 -1.42 -51.17 14.44
N LEU A 29 -0.78 -50.53 15.42
CA LEU A 29 -1.13 -49.18 15.86
C LEU A 29 -0.79 -48.19 14.75
N LEU A 30 -1.75 -47.97 13.84
CA LEU A 30 -1.73 -46.85 12.92
C LEU A 30 -1.87 -45.56 13.73
N GLY A 31 -0.73 -44.92 13.99
CA GLY A 31 -0.70 -43.58 14.55
C GLY A 31 -1.41 -42.62 13.60
N PHE A 32 -2.57 -42.13 14.01
CA PHE A 32 -3.22 -41.01 13.33
C PHE A 32 -2.33 -39.79 13.49
N ALA A 33 -1.61 -39.43 12.43
CA ALA A 33 -1.03 -38.10 12.32
C ALA A 33 -2.16 -37.07 12.43
N PRO A 34 -2.00 -35.99 13.23
CA PRO A 34 -3.02 -34.96 13.30
C PRO A 34 -3.21 -34.36 11.91
N ALA A 35 -4.47 -34.21 11.49
CA ALA A 35 -4.78 -33.53 10.25
C ALA A 35 -4.25 -32.09 10.33
N SER A 36 -3.33 -31.74 9.42
CA SER A 36 -2.78 -30.38 9.34
C SER A 36 -3.93 -29.40 9.08
N SER A 37 -4.30 -28.63 10.10
CA SER A 37 -5.25 -27.52 9.95
C SER A 37 -4.65 -26.47 9.03
N GLU A 38 -5.44 -25.94 8.09
CA GLU A 38 -4.98 -24.80 7.28
C GLU A 38 -4.58 -23.61 8.18
N PRO A 39 -3.52 -22.87 7.82
CA PRO A 39 -3.14 -21.67 8.55
C PRO A 39 -4.25 -20.62 8.46
N VAL A 40 -4.61 -20.02 9.62
CA VAL A 40 -5.62 -18.96 9.69
C VAL A 40 -5.12 -17.74 8.93
N ARG A 41 -6.02 -17.11 8.15
CA ARG A 41 -5.74 -15.92 7.35
C ARG A 41 -6.72 -14.80 7.68
N LYS A 42 -6.24 -13.56 7.80
CA LYS A 42 -7.06 -12.33 7.91
C LYS A 42 -6.43 -11.22 7.08
N SER A 43 -7.19 -10.50 6.27
CA SER A 43 -6.67 -9.47 5.34
C SER A 43 -5.43 -9.92 4.53
N GLY A 44 -5.37 -11.21 4.18
CA GLY A 44 -4.25 -11.83 3.46
C GLY A 44 -3.03 -12.24 4.30
N TYR A 45 -2.89 -11.78 5.55
CA TYR A 45 -1.84 -12.22 6.46
C TYR A 45 -2.14 -13.62 7.00
N VAL A 46 -1.14 -14.52 7.00
CA VAL A 46 -1.14 -15.71 7.84
C VAL A 46 -0.89 -15.31 9.28
N ILE A 47 -1.63 -15.93 10.20
CA ILE A 47 -1.44 -15.76 11.63
C ILE A 47 -1.43 -17.11 12.33
N GLY A 48 -0.40 -17.31 13.15
CA GLY A 48 -0.21 -18.50 13.97
C GLY A 48 -0.70 -18.32 15.40
N THR A 49 -0.17 -19.13 16.30
CA THR A 49 -0.42 -19.06 17.75
C THR A 49 0.47 -18.04 18.47
N GLU A 50 1.48 -17.48 17.80
CA GLU A 50 2.31 -16.41 18.36
C GLU A 50 1.54 -15.10 18.46
N ALA A 51 1.78 -14.35 19.54
CA ALA A 51 1.25 -13.01 19.74
C ALA A 51 2.39 -11.98 19.81
N CYS A 52 2.06 -10.73 19.47
CA CYS A 52 2.90 -9.56 19.64
C CYS A 52 2.27 -8.62 20.67
N GLY A 53 3.06 -8.14 21.63
CA GLY A 53 2.58 -7.39 22.78
C GLY A 53 2.40 -8.25 24.03
N SER A 54 1.64 -7.75 25.00
CA SER A 54 1.49 -8.41 26.32
C SER A 54 0.15 -8.06 26.97
N GLY A 55 -0.35 -8.96 27.83
CA GLY A 55 -1.65 -8.83 28.47
C GLY A 55 -2.80 -8.71 27.45
N ASP A 56 -3.79 -7.89 27.78
CA ASP A 56 -4.98 -7.65 26.94
C ASP A 56 -4.70 -6.88 25.65
N LEU A 57 -3.44 -6.46 25.43
CA LEU A 57 -2.95 -5.80 24.21
C LEU A 57 -1.90 -6.67 23.49
N ALA A 58 -1.95 -7.99 23.69
CA ALA A 58 -1.28 -8.98 22.87
C ALA A 58 -2.17 -9.38 21.68
N PHE A 59 -1.67 -9.20 20.46
CA PHE A 59 -2.41 -9.45 19.21
C PHE A 59 -1.73 -10.52 18.37
N PRO A 60 -2.48 -11.31 17.56
CA PRO A 60 -1.90 -12.32 16.66
C PRO A 60 -0.73 -11.75 15.82
N ARG A 61 0.46 -12.37 15.95
CA ARG A 61 1.70 -11.87 15.34
C ARG A 61 1.66 -12.12 13.83
N ILE A 62 1.83 -11.05 13.05
CA ILE A 62 1.98 -11.16 11.60
C ILE A 62 3.45 -11.31 11.22
N GLN A 63 3.74 -12.15 10.23
CA GLN A 63 5.09 -12.37 9.73
C GLN A 63 5.49 -11.25 8.77
N ILE A 64 5.94 -10.11 9.31
CA ILE A 64 6.60 -9.03 8.55
C ILE A 64 8.05 -8.88 8.99
N ASP A 65 8.91 -8.43 8.08
CA ASP A 65 10.36 -8.38 8.33
C ASP A 65 10.70 -7.07 9.08
N MET A 66 11.11 -7.20 10.35
CA MET A 66 11.31 -6.07 11.27
C MET A 66 12.74 -5.98 11.83
N LYS A 67 13.09 -4.79 12.35
CA LYS A 67 14.27 -4.60 13.21
C LYS A 67 14.23 -5.57 14.42
N ALA A 68 15.39 -6.06 14.85
CA ALA A 68 15.48 -6.93 16.03
C ALA A 68 14.90 -6.25 17.28
N GLY A 69 14.19 -7.01 18.12
CA GLY A 69 13.52 -6.51 19.33
C GLY A 69 12.09 -6.00 19.11
N PHE A 70 11.57 -6.06 17.88
CA PHE A 70 10.22 -5.62 17.51
C PHE A 70 9.39 -6.76 16.90
N CYS A 71 8.07 -6.67 17.07
CA CYS A 71 7.08 -7.45 16.35
C CYS A 71 5.91 -6.56 15.92
N ALA A 72 5.06 -7.09 15.04
CA ALA A 72 3.79 -6.51 14.66
C ALA A 72 2.66 -7.48 14.97
N GLY A 73 1.60 -6.98 15.61
CA GLY A 73 0.36 -7.69 15.88
C GLY A 73 -0.78 -7.11 15.06
N LEU A 74 -1.62 -7.97 14.48
CA LEU A 74 -2.82 -7.57 13.77
C LEU A 74 -3.95 -7.30 14.77
N VAL A 75 -4.34 -6.03 14.91
CA VAL A 75 -5.33 -5.61 15.92
C VAL A 75 -6.74 -5.72 15.39
N ALA A 76 -6.95 -5.26 14.17
CA ALA A 76 -8.23 -5.28 13.47
C ALA A 76 -7.99 -5.46 11.97
N ASP A 77 -8.98 -6.04 11.29
CA ASP A 77 -8.89 -6.39 9.87
C ASP A 77 -10.23 -6.15 9.13
N GLU A 78 -10.38 -6.71 7.92
CA GLU A 78 -11.60 -6.56 7.12
C GLU A 78 -12.87 -7.08 7.82
N GLU A 79 -12.77 -8.07 8.71
CA GLU A 79 -13.91 -8.61 9.47
C GLU A 79 -14.42 -7.63 10.53
N ASP A 80 -13.56 -6.73 11.01
CA ASP A 80 -13.94 -5.58 11.83
C ASP A 80 -14.62 -4.45 11.01
N ARG A 81 -14.88 -4.70 9.72
CA ARG A 81 -15.60 -3.84 8.76
C ARG A 81 -14.85 -2.56 8.38
N LEU A 82 -13.52 -2.58 8.41
CA LEU A 82 -12.66 -1.55 7.82
C LEU A 82 -12.76 -1.55 6.29
N LYS A 83 -12.94 -0.38 5.66
CA LYS A 83 -13.01 -0.24 4.20
C LYS A 83 -11.74 0.34 3.59
N PHE A 84 -11.27 1.46 4.11
CA PHE A 84 -10.13 2.21 3.58
C PHE A 84 -9.54 3.15 4.66
N PRO A 85 -8.97 2.61 5.76
CA PRO A 85 -8.45 3.42 6.87
C PRO A 85 -7.24 4.28 6.46
N ARG A 86 -7.22 5.54 6.89
CA ARG A 86 -6.23 6.55 6.48
C ARG A 86 -5.40 7.11 7.62
N SER A 87 -5.98 7.38 8.78
CA SER A 87 -5.23 7.78 9.97
C SER A 87 -5.81 7.18 11.24
N ILE A 88 -5.01 7.24 12.31
CA ILE A 88 -5.33 6.73 13.63
C ILE A 88 -4.73 7.66 14.68
N VAL A 89 -5.47 7.93 15.77
CA VAL A 89 -4.98 8.72 16.92
C VAL A 89 -5.59 8.19 18.21
N GLN A 90 -4.86 8.22 19.32
CA GLN A 90 -5.42 7.86 20.63
C GLN A 90 -6.31 8.98 21.17
N VAL A 91 -7.40 8.62 21.85
CA VAL A 91 -8.19 9.54 22.66
C VAL A 91 -7.43 9.82 23.97
N PRO A 92 -7.11 11.09 24.32
CA PRO A 92 -6.26 11.40 25.47
C PRO A 92 -6.76 10.79 26.80
N GLY A 93 -5.86 10.13 27.54
CA GLY A 93 -6.15 9.49 28.82
C GLY A 93 -7.15 8.33 28.72
N ARG A 94 -7.24 7.66 27.57
CA ARG A 94 -8.11 6.51 27.30
C ARG A 94 -7.40 5.50 26.40
N ASP A 95 -7.59 4.22 26.65
CA ASP A 95 -7.11 3.13 25.78
C ASP A 95 -8.00 2.92 24.55
N LEU A 96 -8.49 4.00 23.95
CA LEU A 96 -9.37 4.00 22.78
C LEU A 96 -8.70 4.82 21.69
N LEU A 97 -8.83 4.38 20.44
CA LEU A 97 -8.28 5.09 19.28
C LEU A 97 -9.41 5.51 18.35
N VAL A 98 -9.24 6.61 17.63
CA VAL A 98 -10.14 6.99 16.53
C VAL A 98 -9.42 6.73 15.21
N VAL A 99 -10.13 6.11 14.27
CA VAL A 99 -9.67 5.80 12.91
C VAL A 99 -10.50 6.58 11.90
N ALA A 100 -9.85 7.25 10.96
CA ALA A 100 -10.49 7.85 9.79
C ALA A 100 -10.57 6.78 8.69
N ASP A 101 -11.78 6.32 8.36
CA ASP A 101 -12.03 5.36 7.28
C ASP A 101 -12.68 6.07 6.09
N MET A 102 -11.94 6.16 4.99
CA MET A 102 -12.35 6.95 3.82
C MET A 102 -13.49 6.33 3.02
N GLY A 103 -13.79 5.03 3.21
CA GLY A 103 -14.69 4.27 2.35
C GLY A 103 -14.07 3.92 0.98
N GLY A 104 -13.47 4.90 0.28
CA GLY A 104 -12.73 4.72 -0.97
C GLY A 104 -12.56 6.01 -1.78
N TRP A 105 -11.93 5.92 -2.95
CA TRP A 105 -11.86 7.05 -3.90
C TRP A 105 -13.14 7.17 -4.72
N GLY A 106 -13.70 8.37 -4.82
CA GLY A 106 -15.01 8.61 -5.44
C GLY A 106 -16.20 8.52 -4.48
N HIS A 107 -15.95 8.25 -3.20
CA HIS A 107 -16.98 7.97 -2.19
C HIS A 107 -17.27 9.17 -1.27
N THR A 108 -18.52 9.25 -0.82
CA THR A 108 -18.98 10.20 0.21
C THR A 108 -19.48 9.50 1.48
N ASP A 109 -19.41 8.15 1.55
CA ASP A 109 -19.82 7.33 2.69
C ASP A 109 -18.71 7.09 3.73
N GLY A 110 -17.67 7.95 3.73
CA GLY A 110 -16.57 7.89 4.70
C GLY A 110 -17.03 8.11 6.14
N ARG A 111 -16.21 7.65 7.09
CA ARG A 111 -16.56 7.46 8.49
C ARG A 111 -15.41 7.83 9.43
N LEU A 112 -15.74 8.24 10.64
CA LEU A 112 -14.83 8.20 11.79
C LEU A 112 -15.29 7.08 12.72
N LEU A 113 -14.37 6.23 13.15
CA LEU A 113 -14.64 5.02 13.92
C LEU A 113 -13.88 5.07 15.25
N LEU A 114 -14.52 4.71 16.36
CA LEU A 114 -13.87 4.49 17.65
C LEU A 114 -13.48 3.02 17.79
N LEU A 115 -12.19 2.76 17.89
CA LEU A 115 -11.59 1.46 18.14
C LEU A 115 -11.47 1.20 19.64
N ASP A 116 -12.14 0.15 20.12
CA ASP A 116 -11.78 -0.55 21.35
C ASP A 116 -10.82 -1.73 21.03
N PRO A 117 -9.53 -1.62 21.38
CA PRO A 117 -8.56 -2.68 21.13
C PRO A 117 -8.77 -3.93 22.01
N ARG A 118 -9.66 -3.90 23.01
CA ARG A 118 -10.07 -5.05 23.82
C ARG A 118 -11.42 -5.64 23.41
N GLY A 119 -12.17 -4.98 22.53
CA GLY A 119 -13.44 -5.48 22.00
C GLY A 119 -13.27 -6.79 21.21
N PRO A 120 -14.29 -7.66 21.14
CA PRO A 120 -14.21 -8.88 20.34
C PRO A 120 -14.17 -8.57 18.84
N GLN A 121 -13.49 -9.43 18.05
CA GLN A 121 -13.39 -9.29 16.60
C GLN A 121 -14.77 -9.18 15.93
N GLY A 122 -14.88 -8.29 14.94
CA GLY A 122 -16.14 -7.91 14.29
C GLY A 122 -16.92 -6.81 15.03
N GLN A 123 -16.59 -6.54 16.30
CA GLN A 123 -17.28 -5.59 17.18
C GLN A 123 -16.35 -4.52 17.77
N ARG A 124 -15.08 -4.49 17.35
CA ARG A 124 -14.06 -3.53 17.84
C ARG A 124 -14.36 -2.07 17.53
N PHE A 125 -15.17 -1.79 16.51
CA PHE A 125 -15.47 -0.41 16.08
C PHE A 125 -16.91 0.02 16.36
N LYS A 126 -17.05 1.18 17.02
CA LYS A 126 -18.27 2.00 17.05
C LYS A 126 -18.17 3.11 16.01
N GLU A 127 -19.20 3.29 15.17
CA GLU A 127 -19.25 4.44 14.26
C GLU A 127 -19.52 5.72 15.06
N LEU A 128 -18.65 6.73 14.91
CA LEU A 128 -18.79 8.05 15.55
C LEU A 128 -19.52 9.02 14.64
N LEU A 129 -19.03 9.13 13.40
CA LEU A 129 -19.58 9.96 12.34
C LEU A 129 -19.55 9.19 11.02
N THR A 130 -20.50 9.47 10.14
CA THR A 130 -20.71 8.79 8.85
C THR A 130 -21.15 9.80 7.78
N GLY A 131 -20.99 9.45 6.50
CA GLY A 131 -21.33 10.36 5.39
C GLY A 131 -20.35 11.51 5.26
N ILE A 132 -19.05 11.26 5.52
CA ILE A 132 -17.98 12.23 5.41
C ILE A 132 -17.23 12.02 4.09
N GLU A 133 -17.09 13.08 3.30
CA GLU A 133 -16.28 13.04 2.08
C GLU A 133 -14.78 13.13 2.42
N TYR A 134 -14.03 12.11 2.02
CA TYR A 134 -12.56 12.01 2.16
C TYR A 134 -12.00 12.37 3.55
N PRO A 135 -12.43 11.71 4.66
CA PRO A 135 -11.78 11.88 5.94
C PRO A 135 -10.32 11.41 5.86
N PHE A 136 -9.38 12.26 6.28
CA PHE A 136 -7.95 11.91 6.28
C PHE A 136 -7.29 12.12 7.64
N ALA A 137 -7.04 13.36 8.05
CA ALA A 137 -6.20 13.63 9.22
C ALA A 137 -7.01 13.54 10.52
N LEU A 138 -6.34 13.06 11.57
CA LEU A 138 -6.81 13.04 12.95
C LEU A 138 -5.68 13.55 13.85
N VAL A 139 -5.95 14.61 14.62
CA VAL A 139 -4.95 15.26 15.47
C VAL A 139 -5.60 15.70 16.77
N ILE A 140 -4.90 15.53 17.90
CA ILE A 140 -5.33 16.12 19.17
C ILE A 140 -4.89 17.59 19.20
N GLY A 141 -5.86 18.50 19.34
CA GLY A 141 -5.63 19.94 19.31
C GLY A 141 -5.04 20.51 20.61
N PRO A 142 -4.69 21.81 20.61
CA PRO A 142 -4.18 22.51 21.79
C PRO A 142 -5.19 22.53 22.96
N ASP A 143 -6.50 22.47 22.65
CA ASP A 143 -7.61 22.36 23.61
C ASP A 143 -7.89 20.92 24.09
N LYS A 144 -7.05 19.96 23.70
CA LYS A 144 -7.18 18.51 23.96
C LYS A 144 -8.41 17.84 23.32
N LYS A 145 -9.16 18.51 22.45
CA LYS A 145 -10.20 17.88 21.62
C LYS A 145 -9.58 17.18 20.42
N LEU A 146 -10.33 16.26 19.82
CA LEU A 146 -9.93 15.59 18.58
C LEU A 146 -10.40 16.41 17.37
N TYR A 147 -9.46 16.77 16.50
CA TYR A 147 -9.69 17.45 15.23
C TYR A 147 -9.61 16.45 14.09
N ALA A 148 -10.50 16.59 13.12
CA ALA A 148 -10.57 15.80 11.90
C ALA A 148 -10.69 16.69 10.67
N SER A 149 -10.20 16.20 9.52
CA SER A 149 -10.42 16.84 8.22
C SER A 149 -11.37 16.06 7.32
N THR A 150 -11.99 16.79 6.39
CA THR A 150 -12.58 16.30 5.14
C THR A 150 -11.74 16.82 3.97
N ALA A 151 -12.19 16.67 2.72
CA ALA A 151 -11.55 17.35 1.60
C ALA A 151 -11.61 18.89 1.69
N GLU A 152 -12.64 19.46 2.35
CA GLU A 152 -12.97 20.90 2.29
C GLU A 152 -13.09 21.57 3.67
N THR A 153 -13.07 20.81 4.75
CA THR A 153 -13.30 21.31 6.11
C THR A 153 -12.34 20.73 7.13
N ILE A 154 -12.09 21.49 8.19
CA ILE A 154 -11.48 21.00 9.43
C ILE A 154 -12.46 21.31 10.57
N PHE A 155 -12.74 20.30 11.40
CA PHE A 155 -13.67 20.38 12.51
C PHE A 155 -13.10 19.63 13.72
N ARG A 156 -13.64 19.87 14.91
CA ARG A 156 -13.35 19.10 16.12
C ARG A 156 -14.64 18.59 16.75
N PHE A 157 -14.55 17.52 17.53
CA PHE A 157 -15.70 16.91 18.19
C PHE A 157 -15.28 16.11 19.43
N ASP A 158 -16.25 15.68 20.24
CA ASP A 158 -16.04 14.74 21.33
C ASP A 158 -16.35 13.30 20.85
N PRO A 159 -15.34 12.42 20.75
CA PRO A 159 -15.55 11.02 20.34
C PRO A 159 -16.17 10.14 21.44
N LEU A 160 -16.25 10.62 22.68
CA LEU A 160 -16.79 9.87 23.83
C LEU A 160 -18.23 10.25 24.17
N ALA A 161 -18.76 11.34 23.61
CA ALA A 161 -20.16 11.73 23.80
C ALA A 161 -21.13 10.64 23.32
N ASP A 162 -22.30 10.55 23.96
CA ASP A 162 -23.37 9.62 23.56
C ASP A 162 -23.79 9.83 22.10
N ASN A 163 -23.83 11.08 21.67
CA ASN A 163 -24.03 11.51 20.29
C ASN A 163 -22.85 12.40 19.83
N PRO A 164 -21.77 11.83 19.25
CA PRO A 164 -20.62 12.59 18.78
C PRO A 164 -21.01 13.65 17.74
N ARG A 165 -22.03 13.38 16.90
CA ARG A 165 -22.49 14.30 15.85
C ARG A 165 -23.04 15.62 16.39
N SER A 166 -23.67 15.64 17.57
CA SER A 166 -24.13 16.90 18.19
C SER A 166 -23.00 17.73 18.82
N THR A 167 -21.76 17.23 18.85
CA THR A 167 -20.59 17.94 19.40
C THR A 167 -19.65 18.49 18.33
N VAL A 168 -20.00 18.35 17.05
CA VAL A 168 -19.18 18.79 15.92
C VAL A 168 -19.12 20.32 15.86
N GLU A 169 -17.92 20.85 16.09
CA GLU A 169 -17.56 22.26 15.99
C GLU A 169 -16.68 22.46 14.75
N THR A 170 -17.24 23.07 13.70
CA THR A 170 -16.49 23.40 12.47
C THR A 170 -15.51 24.54 12.73
N ILE A 171 -14.27 24.40 12.27
CA ILE A 171 -13.17 25.35 12.54
C ILE A 171 -12.73 26.09 11.27
N ILE A 172 -12.69 25.37 10.13
CA ILE A 172 -12.43 25.92 8.80
C ILE A 172 -13.37 25.24 7.80
N ARG A 173 -13.94 26.00 6.86
CA ARG A 173 -14.65 25.52 5.67
C ARG A 173 -13.91 25.97 4.41
N HIS A 174 -14.44 25.54 3.26
CA HIS A 174 -14.03 25.99 1.92
C HIS A 174 -12.52 25.84 1.61
N LEU A 175 -11.85 24.85 2.22
CA LEU A 175 -10.52 24.43 1.76
C LEU A 175 -10.63 23.84 0.34
N PRO A 176 -9.62 23.98 -0.54
CA PRO A 176 -9.69 23.47 -1.91
C PRO A 176 -9.89 21.94 -1.95
N GLY A 177 -11.09 21.49 -2.28
CA GLY A 177 -11.48 20.08 -2.26
C GLY A 177 -11.13 19.30 -3.53
N ARG A 178 -11.99 18.35 -3.89
CA ARG A 178 -11.89 17.62 -5.17
C ARG A 178 -12.39 18.47 -6.35
N ARG A 179 -13.43 19.29 -6.14
CA ARG A 179 -13.96 20.23 -7.13
C ARG A 179 -13.42 21.62 -6.83
N ILE A 180 -12.67 22.20 -7.76
CA ILE A 180 -12.00 23.49 -7.54
C ILE A 180 -12.03 24.35 -8.81
N THR A 181 -11.91 25.67 -8.61
CA THR A 181 -11.59 26.62 -9.68
C THR A 181 -10.18 27.13 -9.45
N LEU A 182 -9.30 26.98 -10.44
CA LEU A 182 -7.92 27.45 -10.42
C LEU A 182 -7.85 28.98 -10.57
N PRO A 183 -6.72 29.64 -10.21
CA PRO A 183 -6.58 31.09 -10.30
C PRO A 183 -6.73 31.69 -11.71
N ASP A 184 -6.63 30.88 -12.76
CA ASP A 184 -6.88 31.28 -14.16
C ASP A 184 -8.35 31.12 -14.62
N GLY A 185 -9.23 30.64 -13.73
CA GLY A 185 -10.64 30.36 -14.00
C GLY A 185 -10.93 28.93 -14.45
N THR A 186 -9.93 28.08 -14.67
CA THR A 186 -10.11 26.68 -15.06
C THR A 186 -10.82 25.90 -13.94
N ARG A 187 -11.88 25.18 -14.28
CA ARG A 187 -12.58 24.28 -13.33
C ARG A 187 -12.10 22.85 -13.50
N THR A 188 -11.85 22.16 -12.39
CA THR A 188 -11.70 20.70 -12.38
C THR A 188 -12.62 20.10 -11.33
N ASP A 189 -13.34 19.04 -11.69
CA ASP A 189 -14.17 18.25 -10.79
C ASP A 189 -13.40 17.09 -10.15
N GLU A 190 -12.14 16.87 -10.57
CA GLU A 190 -11.27 15.76 -10.15
C GLU A 190 -9.84 16.24 -9.86
N SER A 191 -9.68 17.17 -8.91
CA SER A 191 -8.38 17.50 -8.32
C SER A 191 -7.68 16.23 -7.78
N ALA A 192 -6.43 16.02 -8.16
CA ALA A 192 -5.68 14.80 -7.87
C ALA A 192 -5.35 14.58 -6.38
N HIS A 193 -5.16 15.68 -5.61
CA HIS A 193 -4.74 15.61 -4.21
C HIS A 193 -5.70 16.37 -3.27
N PRO A 194 -6.96 15.90 -3.11
CA PRO A 194 -7.98 16.61 -2.33
C PRO A 194 -7.88 16.38 -0.81
N LEU A 195 -7.02 15.47 -0.36
CA LEU A 195 -6.89 15.12 1.07
C LEU A 195 -6.21 16.25 1.86
N LYS A 196 -6.57 16.39 3.13
CA LYS A 196 -6.06 17.44 4.03
C LYS A 196 -5.32 16.83 5.21
N GLN A 197 -4.00 16.72 5.09
CA GLN A 197 -3.12 16.59 6.25
C GLN A 197 -2.97 17.95 6.94
N PHE A 198 -2.93 17.97 8.27
CA PHE A 198 -2.62 19.19 9.01
C PHE A 198 -1.87 18.89 10.31
N VAL A 199 -1.17 19.89 10.84
CA VAL A 199 -0.47 19.84 12.14
C VAL A 199 -0.61 21.16 12.89
N PHE A 200 -0.58 21.10 14.22
CA PHE A 200 -0.53 22.28 15.11
C PHE A 200 0.89 22.51 15.60
N ASP A 201 1.33 23.77 15.66
CA ASP A 201 2.47 24.14 16.51
C ASP A 201 2.06 24.36 17.96
N ARG A 202 3.05 24.53 18.86
CA ARG A 202 2.82 24.75 20.28
C ARG A 202 2.07 26.06 20.62
N ASN A 203 1.98 26.99 19.67
CA ASN A 203 1.22 28.24 19.79
C ASN A 203 -0.22 28.08 19.27
N GLY A 204 -0.61 26.87 18.83
CA GLY A 204 -1.92 26.56 18.27
C GLY A 204 -2.11 26.99 16.82
N ARG A 205 -1.05 27.43 16.12
CA ARG A 205 -1.13 27.74 14.69
C ARG A 205 -1.28 26.46 13.90
N LEU A 206 -2.12 26.50 12.88
CA LEU A 206 -2.51 25.33 12.09
C LEU A 206 -1.89 25.41 10.69
N PHE A 207 -1.13 24.38 10.34
CA PHE A 207 -0.50 24.23 9.02
C PHE A 207 -1.21 23.11 8.26
N VAL A 208 -1.77 23.44 7.09
CA VAL A 208 -2.65 22.55 6.31
C VAL A 208 -2.03 22.29 4.94
N ASN A 209 -1.91 21.02 4.55
CA ASN A 209 -1.57 20.62 3.18
C ASN A 209 -2.70 21.01 2.23
N VAL A 210 -2.37 21.76 1.19
CA VAL A 210 -3.22 21.99 0.03
C VAL A 210 -2.50 21.43 -1.19
N GLY A 211 -2.73 20.14 -1.44
CA GLY A 211 -2.07 19.40 -2.53
C GLY A 211 -2.37 19.98 -3.92
N SER A 212 -1.51 19.66 -4.88
CA SER A 212 -1.66 20.06 -6.27
C SER A 212 -2.94 19.49 -6.89
N HIS A 213 -3.52 20.24 -7.83
CA HIS A 213 -4.67 19.75 -8.60
C HIS A 213 -4.35 18.57 -9.53
N SER A 214 -3.06 18.29 -9.75
CA SER A 214 -2.56 17.39 -10.80
C SER A 214 -1.10 16.99 -10.58
N ASP A 215 -0.57 16.12 -11.45
CA ASP A 215 0.83 15.68 -11.35
C ASP A 215 1.86 16.75 -11.74
N ASP A 216 1.61 17.45 -12.85
CA ASP A 216 2.57 18.26 -13.61
C ASP A 216 2.03 19.66 -13.96
N CYS A 217 0.91 20.05 -13.34
CA CYS A 217 0.14 21.27 -13.64
C CYS A 217 -0.64 21.28 -14.97
N ILE A 218 -0.82 20.13 -15.66
CA ILE A 218 -1.71 19.90 -16.84
C ILE A 218 -1.77 21.12 -17.78
N THR A 219 -0.61 21.64 -18.18
CA THR A 219 -0.52 22.80 -19.08
C THR A 219 -0.07 22.31 -20.45
N PRO A 220 -0.88 22.44 -21.51
CA PRO A 220 -0.50 22.02 -22.85
C PRO A 220 0.78 22.73 -23.33
N ALA A 221 1.68 21.97 -23.94
CA ALA A 221 2.90 22.52 -24.52
C ALA A 221 2.59 23.39 -25.77
N PRO A 222 3.34 24.48 -26.02
CA PRO A 222 4.50 24.95 -25.26
C PRO A 222 4.15 25.75 -24.00
N ILE A 223 4.64 25.30 -22.85
CA ILE A 223 4.45 25.99 -21.57
C ILE A 223 5.33 27.25 -21.54
N THR A 224 4.69 28.43 -21.55
CA THR A 224 5.37 29.74 -21.61
C THR A 224 5.09 30.62 -20.39
N ARG A 225 4.27 30.16 -19.44
CA ARG A 225 3.90 30.87 -18.21
C ARG A 225 4.10 29.97 -16.98
N PRO A 226 4.36 30.53 -15.79
CA PRO A 226 4.36 29.78 -14.54
C PRO A 226 3.05 29.03 -14.31
N CYS A 227 3.09 27.98 -13.49
CA CYS A 227 1.92 27.18 -13.14
C CYS A 227 0.94 28.03 -12.32
N ALA A 228 -0.17 28.48 -12.93
CA ALA A 228 -1.13 29.38 -12.27
C ALA A 228 -1.68 28.80 -10.95
N ALA A 229 -1.82 27.47 -10.87
CA ALA A 229 -2.28 26.78 -9.68
C ALA A 229 -1.24 26.71 -8.54
N ALA A 230 0.06 26.87 -8.81
CA ALA A 230 1.13 26.78 -7.81
C ALA A 230 1.53 28.14 -7.20
N GLU A 231 0.94 29.25 -7.69
CA GLU A 231 1.42 30.60 -7.41
C GLU A 231 0.32 31.52 -6.84
N GLY A 232 0.75 32.61 -6.19
CA GLY A 232 -0.13 33.61 -5.61
C GLY A 232 -0.68 33.25 -4.23
N VAL A 233 -1.69 34.00 -3.79
CA VAL A 233 -2.24 33.94 -2.42
C VAL A 233 -3.14 32.73 -2.15
N SER A 234 -3.63 32.07 -3.21
CA SER A 234 -4.47 30.87 -3.14
C SER A 234 -3.77 29.64 -3.76
N ALA A 235 -2.43 29.65 -3.77
CA ALA A 235 -1.62 28.60 -4.37
C ALA A 235 -1.98 27.23 -3.79
N LEU A 236 -2.22 26.26 -4.68
CA LEU A 236 -2.17 24.84 -4.39
C LEU A 236 -0.71 24.38 -4.38
N ALA A 237 -0.47 23.08 -4.17
CA ALA A 237 0.86 22.51 -3.98
C ALA A 237 1.62 23.26 -2.87
N SER A 238 0.98 23.40 -1.72
CA SER A 238 1.42 24.35 -0.69
C SER A 238 1.00 23.93 0.73
N ILE A 239 1.57 24.63 1.70
CA ILE A 239 1.14 24.60 3.09
C ILE A 239 0.50 25.94 3.42
N TRP A 240 -0.78 25.93 3.77
CA TRP A 240 -1.50 27.12 4.25
C TRP A 240 -1.37 27.22 5.76
N LEU A 241 -1.07 28.42 6.26
CA LEU A 241 -1.00 28.75 7.68
C LEU A 241 -2.23 29.54 8.10
N PHE A 242 -2.99 28.99 9.05
CA PHE A 242 -4.05 29.67 9.78
C PHE A 242 -3.55 30.01 11.19
N THR A 243 -3.80 31.23 11.65
CA THR A 243 -3.38 31.69 12.98
C THR A 243 -4.61 31.87 13.88
N PRO A 244 -4.69 31.21 15.06
CA PRO A 244 -5.82 31.38 15.98
C PRO A 244 -5.79 32.76 16.65
N PRO A 245 -6.89 33.18 17.28
CA PRO A 245 -6.90 34.28 18.23
C PRO A 245 -5.96 34.06 19.43
N ALA A 246 -5.79 35.10 20.25
CA ALA A 246 -5.09 34.99 21.53
C ALA A 246 -5.67 33.85 22.38
N GLY A 247 -4.78 33.02 22.94
CA GLY A 247 -5.13 31.77 23.63
C GLY A 247 -4.87 30.50 22.81
N GLY A 248 -4.51 30.60 21.52
CA GLY A 248 -4.01 29.46 20.74
C GLY A 248 -5.09 28.43 20.35
N VAL A 249 -6.37 28.76 20.52
CA VAL A 249 -7.50 27.88 20.21
C VAL A 249 -8.43 28.59 19.25
N PHE A 250 -8.75 27.96 18.12
CA PHE A 250 -9.72 28.49 17.18
C PHE A 250 -11.15 28.42 17.77
N PRO A 251 -11.97 29.47 17.58
CA PRO A 251 -13.39 29.41 17.88
C PRO A 251 -14.12 28.50 16.86
N ALA A 252 -15.27 27.95 17.28
CA ALA A 252 -16.17 27.27 16.37
C ALA A 252 -16.90 28.29 15.47
N LEU A 253 -16.94 28.04 14.16
CA LEU A 253 -17.62 28.88 13.19
C LEU A 253 -19.14 28.74 13.30
N LYS A 254 -19.84 29.87 13.35
CA LYS A 254 -21.30 29.95 13.30
C LYS A 254 -21.78 30.06 11.85
N PRO A 255 -23.09 29.87 11.58
CA PRO A 255 -23.68 30.24 10.31
C PRO A 255 -23.45 31.73 10.00
N GLY A 256 -22.87 32.03 8.83
CA GLY A 256 -22.55 33.39 8.40
C GLY A 256 -21.15 33.90 8.75
N ASP A 257 -20.42 33.26 9.67
CA ASP A 257 -19.02 33.65 9.97
C ASP A 257 -18.12 33.44 8.73
N PRO A 258 -17.15 34.33 8.46
CA PRO A 258 -16.10 34.05 7.48
C PRO A 258 -15.17 32.94 8.01
N ASP A 259 -14.51 32.22 7.11
CA ASP A 259 -13.43 31.31 7.53
C ASP A 259 -12.23 32.09 8.06
N PRO A 260 -11.42 31.49 8.97
CA PRO A 260 -10.24 32.15 9.49
C PRO A 260 -9.27 32.51 8.35
N PRO A 261 -8.67 33.71 8.34
CA PRO A 261 -7.74 34.10 7.29
C PRO A 261 -6.50 33.21 7.31
N HIS A 262 -5.97 32.93 6.11
CA HIS A 262 -4.74 32.16 5.92
C HIS A 262 -3.68 32.96 5.15
N ILE A 263 -2.45 32.47 5.22
CA ILE A 263 -1.40 32.80 4.25
C ILE A 263 -0.83 31.52 3.65
N VAL A 264 -0.32 31.58 2.42
CA VAL A 264 0.54 30.52 1.88
C VAL A 264 1.87 30.59 2.62
N TYR A 265 2.13 29.61 3.49
CA TYR A 265 3.36 29.56 4.30
C TYR A 265 4.55 29.09 3.49
N ALA A 266 4.35 28.07 2.65
CA ALA A 266 5.34 27.47 1.76
C ALA A 266 4.61 26.93 0.53
N ARG A 267 5.24 26.95 -0.66
CA ARG A 267 4.61 26.47 -1.92
C ARG A 267 5.57 25.71 -2.82
N GLY A 268 5.07 25.16 -3.92
CA GLY A 268 5.83 24.25 -4.78
C GLY A 268 6.12 22.90 -4.11
N LEU A 269 5.17 22.44 -3.29
CA LEU A 269 5.16 21.17 -2.55
C LEU A 269 3.99 20.33 -3.09
N ARG A 270 4.23 19.38 -3.99
CA ARG A 270 3.18 18.70 -4.79
C ARG A 270 2.06 18.15 -3.92
N ASN A 271 2.37 17.35 -2.90
CA ASN A 271 1.37 16.82 -1.97
C ASN A 271 1.99 16.43 -0.61
N SER A 272 1.79 17.31 0.38
CA SER A 272 2.40 17.24 1.71
C SER A 272 1.62 16.36 2.69
N MET A 273 1.54 15.06 2.43
CA MET A 273 0.78 14.13 3.29
C MET A 273 1.52 13.72 4.57
N ALA A 274 2.85 13.74 4.56
CA ALA A 274 3.67 13.60 5.74
C ALA A 274 4.12 14.98 6.23
N LEU A 275 3.67 15.39 7.43
CA LEU A 275 4.03 16.66 8.07
C LEU A 275 4.35 16.40 9.54
N VAL A 276 5.45 16.96 10.05
CA VAL A 276 5.74 16.98 11.49
C VAL A 276 6.41 18.30 11.90
N LEU A 277 6.09 18.74 13.11
CA LEU A 277 6.72 19.87 13.78
C LEU A 277 7.50 19.35 14.98
N HIS A 278 8.75 19.78 15.14
CA HIS A 278 9.50 19.50 16.36
C HIS A 278 8.78 20.18 17.56
N PRO A 279 8.68 19.56 18.76
CA PRO A 279 7.88 20.10 19.87
C PRO A 279 8.23 21.53 20.32
N LYS A 280 9.44 22.01 20.02
CA LYS A 280 9.88 23.39 20.30
C LYS A 280 9.59 24.40 19.19
N PHE A 281 9.18 23.99 17.99
CA PHE A 281 8.76 24.92 16.93
C PHE A 281 7.58 25.79 17.42
N PRO A 282 7.58 27.11 17.20
CA PRO A 282 8.42 27.87 16.25
C PRO A 282 9.63 28.58 16.87
N ASP A 283 10.28 28.05 17.91
CA ASP A 283 11.60 28.56 18.32
C ASP A 283 12.58 28.52 17.14
N ALA A 284 13.43 29.54 17.06
CA ALA A 284 14.39 29.70 15.97
C ALA A 284 15.27 28.46 15.83
N GLY A 285 15.39 27.95 14.60
CA GLY A 285 16.22 26.80 14.26
C GLY A 285 15.56 25.44 14.47
N TYR A 286 14.36 25.31 15.05
CA TYR A 286 13.72 23.99 15.19
C TYR A 286 12.97 23.53 13.94
N ALA A 287 12.95 22.22 13.72
CA ALA A 287 12.47 21.62 12.48
C ALA A 287 10.95 21.69 12.30
N PHE A 288 10.53 22.18 11.13
CA PHE A 288 9.28 21.84 10.47
C PHE A 288 9.64 20.99 9.25
N LEU A 289 9.23 19.73 9.23
CA LEU A 289 9.52 18.80 8.14
C LEU A 289 8.26 18.45 7.36
N GLN A 290 8.46 18.30 6.05
CA GLN A 290 7.48 17.77 5.12
C GLN A 290 8.12 16.60 4.35
N GLY A 291 7.36 15.52 4.19
CA GLY A 291 7.66 14.47 3.24
C GLY A 291 6.86 14.70 1.96
N GLU A 292 7.55 14.88 0.85
CA GLU A 292 6.95 15.14 -0.46
C GLU A 292 6.50 13.83 -1.12
N ASN A 293 5.34 13.86 -1.76
CA ASN A 293 4.91 12.84 -2.72
C ASN A 293 5.17 13.44 -4.10
N ALA A 294 6.37 13.23 -4.62
CA ALA A 294 6.91 13.85 -5.82
C ALA A 294 6.14 13.47 -7.09
N ARG A 295 6.53 14.09 -8.21
CA ARG A 295 5.85 13.88 -9.50
C ARG A 295 5.91 12.40 -9.96
N ASP A 296 4.83 11.92 -10.56
CA ASP A 296 4.67 10.55 -11.05
C ASP A 296 5.48 10.35 -12.34
N LEU A 297 6.81 10.18 -12.23
CA LEU A 297 7.63 9.83 -13.40
C LEU A 297 7.52 8.34 -13.81
N PRO A 298 7.86 8.03 -15.07
CA PRO A 298 7.93 6.67 -15.62
C PRO A 298 8.87 5.74 -14.85
N ASP A 299 10.14 6.13 -14.77
CA ASP A 299 11.25 5.40 -14.17
C ASP A 299 10.91 4.97 -12.73
N ILE A 300 11.13 3.70 -12.37
CA ILE A 300 10.83 3.22 -11.00
C ILE A 300 11.86 3.71 -9.96
N PHE A 301 12.95 4.33 -10.42
CA PHE A 301 14.03 4.88 -9.61
C PHE A 301 14.14 6.42 -9.70
N LYS A 302 13.18 7.12 -10.34
CA LYS A 302 13.08 8.59 -10.38
C LYS A 302 11.61 9.07 -10.41
N PRO A 303 11.27 10.26 -9.88
CA PRO A 303 12.14 11.09 -9.05
C PRO A 303 12.38 10.38 -7.72
N ASN A 304 13.35 10.85 -6.96
CA ASN A 304 13.37 10.53 -5.54
C ASN A 304 12.18 11.24 -4.87
N GLU A 305 11.69 10.68 -3.76
CA GLU A 305 10.82 11.44 -2.86
C GLU A 305 11.71 12.41 -2.05
N GLU A 306 11.14 13.37 -1.33
CA GLU A 306 11.92 14.43 -0.67
C GLU A 306 11.53 14.62 0.80
N ILE A 307 12.51 14.98 1.64
CA ILE A 307 12.28 15.56 2.97
C ILE A 307 12.64 17.05 2.89
N ASN A 308 11.65 17.90 3.02
CA ASN A 308 11.80 19.36 2.96
C ASN A 308 11.84 19.96 4.37
N ALA A 309 12.83 20.83 4.62
CA ALA A 309 12.91 21.66 5.82
C ALA A 309 12.17 22.99 5.57
N ILE A 310 10.97 23.13 6.15
CA ILE A 310 10.00 24.15 5.75
C ILE A 310 10.25 25.51 6.42
N GLU A 311 10.88 26.40 5.67
CA GLU A 311 10.96 27.85 5.90
C GLU A 311 9.76 28.60 5.29
N GLN A 312 9.31 29.67 5.96
CA GLN A 312 8.26 30.57 5.48
C GLN A 312 8.65 31.32 4.20
N GLY A 313 7.73 31.45 3.25
CA GLY A 313 7.87 32.22 2.02
C GLY A 313 8.68 31.55 0.91
N ARG A 314 9.34 30.42 1.19
CA ARG A 314 10.12 29.64 0.21
C ARG A 314 9.25 28.86 -0.76
N HIS A 315 9.87 28.47 -1.86
CA HIS A 315 9.30 27.61 -2.89
C HIS A 315 10.16 26.33 -3.07
N TYR A 316 9.53 25.15 -3.02
CA TYR A 316 10.25 23.86 -2.91
C TYR A 316 10.45 23.10 -4.22
N GLY A 317 9.89 23.61 -5.32
CA GLY A 317 10.34 23.27 -6.67
C GLY A 317 9.22 22.90 -7.62
N TRP A 318 8.21 22.17 -7.15
CA TRP A 318 7.13 21.69 -8.01
C TRP A 318 6.35 22.84 -8.66
N PRO A 319 5.96 22.75 -9.95
CA PRO A 319 6.23 21.67 -10.89
C PRO A 319 7.56 21.83 -11.66
N TYR A 320 8.31 22.89 -11.41
CA TYR A 320 9.49 23.30 -12.20
C TYR A 320 10.75 22.48 -11.92
N CYS A 321 10.89 21.93 -10.70
CA CYS A 321 12.04 21.18 -10.24
C CYS A 321 11.61 19.91 -9.48
N TYR A 322 12.50 18.92 -9.43
CA TYR A 322 12.40 17.73 -8.59
C TYR A 322 13.80 17.26 -8.17
N ASP A 323 13.88 16.34 -7.20
CA ASP A 323 15.11 15.97 -6.49
C ASP A 323 15.76 17.22 -5.84
N LEU A 324 17.08 17.41 -6.02
CA LEU A 324 17.82 18.53 -5.43
C LEU A 324 17.84 19.79 -6.30
N SER A 325 17.74 19.61 -7.63
CA SER A 325 17.95 20.68 -8.61
C SER A 325 17.55 20.29 -10.05
N THR A 326 16.88 19.14 -10.25
CA THR A 326 16.62 18.60 -11.59
C THR A 326 15.47 19.39 -12.24
N PRO A 327 15.68 20.09 -13.37
CA PRO A 327 14.64 20.89 -13.99
C PRO A 327 13.65 20.01 -14.77
N SER A 328 12.35 20.25 -14.60
CA SER A 328 11.29 19.66 -15.41
C SER A 328 11.40 20.15 -16.88
N PRO A 329 11.72 19.28 -17.86
CA PRO A 329 11.99 19.70 -19.24
C PRO A 329 10.85 20.47 -19.92
N GLU A 330 9.61 20.17 -19.57
CA GLU A 330 8.39 20.81 -20.06
C GLU A 330 8.30 22.30 -19.68
N PHE A 331 8.92 22.71 -18.56
CA PHE A 331 8.98 24.11 -18.10
C PHE A 331 10.19 24.89 -18.63
N ARG A 332 10.96 24.36 -19.59
CA ARG A 332 12.22 24.97 -20.09
C ARG A 332 12.12 26.46 -20.44
N LEU A 333 11.03 26.91 -21.06
CA LEU A 333 10.87 28.32 -21.45
C LEU A 333 10.62 29.25 -20.25
N VAL A 334 9.87 28.75 -19.26
CA VAL A 334 9.66 29.43 -17.96
C VAL A 334 10.98 29.52 -17.21
N LEU A 335 11.74 28.43 -17.14
CA LEU A 335 13.04 28.34 -16.48
C LEU A 335 14.17 29.16 -17.14
N GLN A 336 13.94 29.70 -18.32
CA GLN A 336 14.89 30.56 -19.06
C GLN A 336 14.57 32.06 -18.95
N SER A 337 13.45 32.45 -18.33
CA SER A 337 12.94 33.84 -18.39
C SER A 337 12.29 34.33 -17.09
N GLY A 338 12.23 35.66 -16.94
CA GLY A 338 11.58 36.32 -15.81
C GLY A 338 12.09 35.87 -14.43
N THR A 339 11.18 35.86 -13.46
CA THR A 339 11.46 35.51 -12.05
C THR A 339 11.88 34.04 -11.86
N TYR A 340 11.62 33.16 -12.84
CA TYR A 340 11.95 31.73 -12.79
C TYR A 340 13.23 31.38 -13.57
N LYS A 341 13.95 32.38 -14.10
CA LYS A 341 15.25 32.13 -14.74
C LYS A 341 16.18 31.41 -13.77
N SER A 342 16.70 30.26 -14.19
CA SER A 342 17.61 29.41 -13.39
C SER A 342 17.04 28.98 -12.03
N PHE A 343 15.72 28.77 -11.96
CA PHE A 343 15.00 28.51 -10.70
C PHE A 343 15.62 27.40 -9.84
N CYS A 344 15.85 26.21 -10.43
CA CYS A 344 16.28 25.01 -9.72
C CYS A 344 17.75 25.03 -9.24
N SER A 345 18.52 26.10 -9.48
CA SER A 345 19.96 26.09 -9.18
C SER A 345 20.54 27.39 -8.61
N ALA A 346 19.98 28.56 -8.95
CA ALA A 346 20.56 29.85 -8.60
C ALA A 346 19.55 30.89 -8.06
N ASN A 347 18.29 30.49 -7.84
CA ASN A 347 17.23 31.41 -7.47
C ASN A 347 16.98 31.44 -5.95
N VAL A 348 16.97 32.63 -5.37
CA VAL A 348 16.81 32.85 -3.91
C VAL A 348 15.45 32.41 -3.35
N LEU A 349 14.42 32.27 -4.20
CA LEU A 349 13.12 31.75 -3.79
C LEU A 349 13.11 30.22 -3.65
N TYR A 350 13.96 29.53 -4.42
CA TYR A 350 14.05 28.08 -4.40
C TYR A 350 14.74 27.60 -3.12
N LYS A 351 14.16 26.60 -2.49
CA LYS A 351 14.73 25.87 -1.36
C LYS A 351 14.79 24.40 -1.76
N ALA A 352 16.01 23.89 -1.99
CA ALA A 352 16.24 22.47 -2.20
C ALA A 352 15.87 21.66 -0.93
N PRO A 353 15.45 20.39 -1.08
CA PRO A 353 15.15 19.53 0.07
C PRO A 353 16.38 19.27 0.94
N LEU A 354 16.11 18.94 2.21
CA LEU A 354 17.14 18.58 3.19
C LEU A 354 17.75 17.20 2.89
N SER A 355 16.92 16.26 2.43
CA SER A 355 17.31 14.91 2.07
C SER A 355 16.37 14.35 1.01
N LEU A 356 16.86 13.37 0.25
CA LEU A 356 16.03 12.51 -0.58
C LEU A 356 15.48 11.32 0.24
N LEU A 357 14.39 10.75 -0.26
CA LEU A 357 13.70 9.55 0.19
C LEU A 357 13.57 8.57 -1.00
N PRO A 358 13.44 7.24 -0.76
CA PRO A 358 13.38 6.26 -1.84
C PRO A 358 12.33 6.60 -2.92
N PRO A 359 12.69 6.59 -4.22
CA PRO A 359 11.80 6.96 -5.34
C PRO A 359 10.41 6.32 -5.27
N HIS A 360 9.33 7.06 -5.51
CA HIS A 360 7.94 6.56 -5.42
C HIS A 360 7.57 5.90 -4.07
N GLY A 361 8.29 6.26 -3.00
CA GLY A 361 8.03 5.79 -1.64
C GLY A 361 6.71 6.28 -1.06
N ALA A 362 6.15 7.38 -1.58
CA ALA A 362 4.91 8.02 -1.14
C ALA A 362 4.81 8.19 0.39
N PRO A 363 5.52 9.16 0.99
CA PRO A 363 5.47 9.40 2.42
C PRO A 363 4.10 9.96 2.84
N LEU A 364 3.36 9.17 3.64
CA LEU A 364 1.99 9.53 4.10
C LEU A 364 1.87 9.79 5.60
N ALA A 365 2.91 9.51 6.39
CA ALA A 365 2.97 9.91 7.79
C ALA A 365 4.43 10.08 8.28
N MET A 366 4.59 10.96 9.26
CA MET A 366 5.86 11.31 9.87
C MET A 366 5.63 11.76 11.32
N LEU A 367 6.42 11.25 12.28
CA LEU A 367 6.38 11.68 13.68
C LEU A 367 7.75 11.57 14.36
N TYR A 368 7.96 12.34 15.43
CA TYR A 368 9.04 12.07 16.39
C TYR A 368 8.54 11.09 17.44
N TYR A 369 9.33 10.06 17.75
CA TYR A 369 8.96 9.09 18.77
C TYR A 369 9.39 9.56 20.17
N HIS A 370 8.44 9.60 21.11
CA HIS A 370 8.62 10.04 22.49
C HIS A 370 7.97 9.06 23.50
N GLY A 371 7.97 7.76 23.19
CA GLY A 371 7.31 6.73 23.99
C GLY A 371 8.28 5.96 24.89
N ALA A 372 7.86 5.61 26.11
CA ALA A 372 8.73 4.90 27.05
C ALA A 372 9.08 3.45 26.64
N LYS A 373 8.36 2.86 25.68
CA LYS A 373 8.48 1.44 25.29
C LYS A 373 9.73 1.15 24.44
N PHE A 374 10.15 2.08 23.59
CA PHE A 374 11.29 1.95 22.70
C PHE A 374 12.33 3.07 22.96
N PRO A 375 13.10 3.05 24.07
CA PRO A 375 14.10 4.09 24.34
C PRO A 375 15.16 4.25 23.24
N GLU A 376 15.41 3.21 22.44
CA GLU A 376 16.28 3.28 21.25
C GLU A 376 15.70 4.09 20.08
N LEU A 377 14.41 4.45 20.13
CA LEU A 377 13.73 5.32 19.17
C LEU A 377 13.49 6.74 19.72
N GLU A 378 13.81 7.01 21.00
CA GLU A 378 13.53 8.31 21.62
C GLU A 378 14.15 9.48 20.84
N GLY A 379 13.33 10.48 20.53
CA GLY A 379 13.70 11.64 19.71
C GLY A 379 13.91 11.36 18.22
N LYS A 380 13.93 10.09 17.77
CA LYS A 380 14.12 9.76 16.35
C LYS A 380 12.88 10.07 15.52
N LEU A 381 13.11 10.38 14.25
CA LEU A 381 12.06 10.66 13.28
C LEU A 381 11.64 9.36 12.56
N LEU A 382 10.36 9.02 12.62
CA LEU A 382 9.77 7.89 11.92
C LEU A 382 9.05 8.37 10.67
N VAL A 383 9.21 7.66 9.54
CA VAL A 383 8.58 7.99 8.24
C VAL A 383 7.94 6.76 7.61
N GLY A 384 6.63 6.82 7.34
CA GLY A 384 5.87 5.73 6.72
C GLY A 384 5.75 5.90 5.22
N LEU A 385 6.20 4.91 4.45
CA LEU A 385 6.21 4.91 2.99
C LEU A 385 5.13 3.98 2.43
N HIS A 386 4.08 4.56 1.85
CA HIS A 386 2.90 3.87 1.29
C HIS A 386 3.14 3.23 -0.09
N GLY A 387 4.21 3.65 -0.75
CA GLY A 387 4.51 3.37 -2.14
C GLY A 387 4.36 1.89 -2.51
N TYR A 388 3.65 1.63 -3.61
CA TYR A 388 3.45 0.26 -4.12
C TYR A 388 4.64 -0.22 -4.98
N ARG A 389 5.53 0.69 -5.41
CA ARG A 389 6.75 0.35 -6.14
C ARG A 389 7.77 -0.33 -5.17
N PRO A 390 8.78 -1.07 -5.67
CA PRO A 390 9.77 -1.80 -4.86
C PRO A 390 10.45 -1.04 -3.71
N THR A 391 10.44 0.28 -3.76
CA THR A 391 11.06 1.27 -2.87
C THR A 391 10.17 1.77 -1.73
N GLY A 392 8.86 1.52 -1.79
CA GLY A 392 7.92 1.87 -0.71
C GLY A 392 7.68 0.73 0.28
N SER A 393 6.46 0.66 0.81
CA SER A 393 5.98 -0.41 1.70
C SER A 393 6.88 -0.62 2.94
N ARG A 394 7.20 0.46 3.67
CA ARG A 394 8.17 0.41 4.78
C ARG A 394 7.98 1.48 5.84
N LEU A 395 8.65 1.30 6.96
CA LEU A 395 8.72 2.27 8.07
C LEU A 395 10.18 2.58 8.37
N LEU A 396 10.59 3.80 8.07
CA LEU A 396 11.95 4.30 8.24
C LEU A 396 12.16 4.93 9.62
N VAL A 397 13.39 4.90 10.11
CA VAL A 397 13.84 5.54 11.34
C VAL A 397 15.10 6.36 11.02
N TYR A 398 15.02 7.68 11.24
CA TYR A 398 16.12 8.61 11.03
C TYR A 398 16.71 9.09 12.35
N ASP A 399 18.04 9.17 12.40
CA ASP A 399 18.76 9.96 13.38
C ASP A 399 18.67 11.45 13.04
N VAL A 400 18.28 12.25 14.03
CA VAL A 400 18.11 13.71 13.92
C VAL A 400 19.11 14.46 14.79
N ASP A 401 19.33 15.73 14.51
CA ASP A 401 20.06 16.66 15.39
C ASP A 401 19.18 17.19 16.54
N ASP A 402 19.79 17.99 17.42
CA ASP A 402 19.11 18.56 18.61
C ASP A 402 17.96 19.53 18.27
N HIS A 403 17.79 19.86 16.98
CA HIS A 403 16.73 20.71 16.45
C HIS A 403 15.65 19.92 15.69
N GLY A 404 15.83 18.60 15.51
CA GLY A 404 14.89 17.68 14.85
C GLY A 404 15.20 17.39 13.38
N PHE A 405 16.28 17.91 12.80
CA PHE A 405 16.59 17.66 11.37
C PHE A 405 17.32 16.32 11.17
N PRO A 406 16.87 15.44 10.25
CA PRO A 406 17.64 14.29 9.79
C PRO A 406 19.05 14.69 9.32
N LYS A 407 20.07 13.95 9.76
CA LYS A 407 21.49 14.29 9.53
C LYS A 407 21.99 13.78 8.16
N PRO A 408 22.23 14.63 7.15
CA PRO A 408 22.72 14.16 5.85
C PRO A 408 24.14 13.62 5.94
N SER A 409 24.42 12.52 5.24
CA SER A 409 25.73 11.92 5.05
C SER A 409 26.18 12.07 3.60
N ALA A 410 27.49 12.13 3.36
CA ALA A 410 28.06 12.20 2.02
C ALA A 410 27.73 10.95 1.18
N ALA A 411 27.69 11.11 -0.14
CA ALA A 411 27.49 10.00 -1.07
C ALA A 411 28.61 8.94 -0.95
N PRO A 412 28.33 7.64 -1.17
CA PRO A 412 27.02 7.05 -1.48
C PRO A 412 26.21 6.70 -0.23
N VAL A 413 24.97 7.19 -0.16
CA VAL A 413 23.95 6.72 0.80
C VAL A 413 22.98 5.79 0.06
N ARG A 414 22.66 4.62 0.64
CA ARG A 414 21.89 3.55 -0.04
C ARG A 414 20.54 3.30 0.60
N TYR A 415 19.58 2.84 -0.21
CA TYR A 415 18.25 2.36 0.20
C TYR A 415 17.98 0.96 -0.37
N HIS A 416 17.13 0.16 0.30
CA HIS A 416 16.74 -1.17 -0.20
C HIS A 416 15.71 -1.09 -1.33
N VAL A 417 15.84 -1.98 -2.32
CA VAL A 417 14.85 -2.18 -3.39
C VAL A 417 14.25 -3.57 -3.22
N SER A 418 13.02 -3.63 -2.75
CA SER A 418 12.36 -4.89 -2.43
C SER A 418 12.14 -5.73 -3.68
N CYS A 419 12.55 -7.00 -3.64
CA CYS A 419 12.39 -7.95 -4.74
C CYS A 419 13.07 -7.59 -6.08
N ALA A 420 14.06 -6.69 -6.07
CA ALA A 420 14.93 -6.46 -7.22
C ALA A 420 16.18 -7.36 -7.18
N ALA A 421 16.76 -7.62 -8.36
CA ALA A 421 18.02 -8.36 -8.48
C ALA A 421 19.23 -7.60 -7.89
N GLU A 422 19.17 -6.26 -7.86
CA GLU A 422 20.06 -5.41 -7.07
C GLU A 422 19.31 -4.99 -5.79
N PRO A 423 19.63 -5.55 -4.60
CA PRO A 423 18.81 -5.35 -3.39
C PRO A 423 19.00 -3.97 -2.74
N THR A 424 20.03 -3.20 -3.11
CA THR A 424 20.24 -1.83 -2.63
C THR A 424 20.72 -0.91 -3.73
N ARG A 425 20.25 0.34 -3.77
CA ARG A 425 20.71 1.36 -4.71
C ARG A 425 21.15 2.62 -3.96
N SER A 426 22.08 3.37 -4.54
CA SER A 426 22.49 4.70 -4.05
C SER A 426 21.42 5.76 -4.36
N PHE A 427 21.26 6.75 -3.49
CA PHE A 427 20.60 8.01 -3.85
C PHE A 427 21.35 8.74 -4.95
N ARG A 428 20.63 9.19 -5.98
CA ARG A 428 21.19 9.86 -7.15
C ARG A 428 20.18 10.74 -7.86
N THR A 429 20.70 11.76 -8.53
CA THR A 429 19.98 12.61 -9.49
C THR A 429 20.58 12.41 -10.89
N ASP A 430 20.14 13.19 -11.88
CA ASP A 430 20.78 13.22 -13.20
C ASP A 430 22.25 13.68 -13.16
N ALA A 431 22.69 14.36 -12.10
CA ALA A 431 24.08 14.81 -11.92
C ALA A 431 25.01 13.73 -11.31
N GLY A 432 24.47 12.62 -10.81
CA GLY A 432 25.25 11.56 -10.16
C GLY A 432 24.73 11.18 -8.77
N GLU A 433 25.58 10.51 -7.98
CA GLU A 433 25.26 10.12 -6.60
C GLU A 433 25.31 11.33 -5.67
N VAL A 434 24.40 11.37 -4.69
CA VAL A 434 24.20 12.55 -3.84
C VAL A 434 24.17 12.21 -2.35
N ALA A 435 24.41 13.22 -1.53
CA ALA A 435 24.22 13.15 -0.09
C ALA A 435 22.73 12.97 0.25
N ALA A 436 22.46 12.22 1.31
CA ALA A 436 21.12 12.03 1.87
C ALA A 436 21.25 11.70 3.37
N ALA A 437 20.18 11.85 4.14
CA ALA A 437 20.13 11.32 5.50
C ALA A 437 20.06 9.79 5.44
N PRO A 438 20.98 9.06 6.09
CA PRO A 438 20.86 7.61 6.23
C PRO A 438 19.73 7.29 7.23
N PHE A 439 19.15 6.12 7.07
CA PHE A 439 18.07 5.62 7.93
C PHE A 439 18.24 4.14 8.22
N GLU A 440 17.63 3.70 9.32
CA GLU A 440 17.32 2.29 9.54
C GLU A 440 15.89 1.99 9.06
N GLU A 441 15.61 0.74 8.73
CA GLU A 441 14.26 0.28 8.44
C GLU A 441 13.72 -0.50 9.65
N LEU A 442 12.69 0.05 10.31
CA LEU A 442 11.94 -0.63 11.36
C LEU A 442 11.08 -1.76 10.78
N ILE A 443 10.55 -1.54 9.57
CA ILE A 443 9.97 -2.56 8.69
C ILE A 443 10.63 -2.41 7.33
N ALA A 444 11.27 -3.47 6.83
CA ALA A 444 12.11 -3.45 5.63
C ALA A 444 11.54 -4.27 4.46
N GLY A 445 11.19 -5.52 4.73
CA GLY A 445 10.73 -6.50 3.72
C GLY A 445 9.22 -6.65 3.68
N TRP A 446 8.45 -5.56 3.63
CA TRP A 446 6.98 -5.66 3.60
C TRP A 446 6.41 -5.95 2.19
N HIS A 447 7.17 -6.67 1.36
CA HIS A 447 6.65 -7.20 0.10
C HIS A 447 5.60 -8.29 0.35
N ARG A 448 4.75 -8.46 -0.66
CA ARG A 448 3.82 -9.59 -0.78
C ARG A 448 4.59 -10.90 -0.80
N VAL A 449 4.10 -11.89 -0.05
CA VAL A 449 4.63 -13.26 -0.07
C VAL A 449 3.51 -14.28 -0.22
N ASN A 450 3.73 -15.22 -1.13
CA ASN A 450 2.86 -16.31 -1.55
C ASN A 450 2.34 -17.10 -0.37
N GLY A 451 1.04 -16.98 -0.12
CA GLY A 451 0.39 -17.69 0.97
C GLY A 451 0.87 -17.25 2.36
N ALA A 452 1.52 -16.12 2.53
CA ALA A 452 2.00 -15.63 3.83
C ALA A 452 1.56 -14.21 4.19
N ARG A 453 1.68 -13.22 3.28
CA ARG A 453 1.33 -11.81 3.55
C ARG A 453 1.00 -11.00 2.28
N PRO A 454 0.14 -9.96 2.35
CA PRO A 454 0.04 -8.95 1.31
C PRO A 454 1.27 -8.03 1.30
N GLN A 455 1.37 -7.16 0.28
CA GLN A 455 2.31 -6.04 0.30
C GLN A 455 1.81 -4.98 1.28
N GLY A 456 2.71 -4.42 2.09
CA GLY A 456 2.40 -3.36 3.05
C GLY A 456 1.92 -2.07 2.41
N ALA A 457 1.02 -1.37 3.08
CA ALA A 457 0.51 -0.07 2.64
C ALA A 457 0.30 0.90 3.82
N PRO A 458 1.34 1.22 4.61
CA PRO A 458 1.19 2.11 5.77
C PRO A 458 0.73 3.51 5.35
N VAL A 459 -0.32 4.02 6.00
CA VAL A 459 -0.83 5.38 5.80
C VAL A 459 -0.51 6.23 7.03
N GLY A 460 -1.47 6.50 7.91
CA GLY A 460 -1.27 7.20 9.17
C GLY A 460 -0.71 6.30 10.27
N MET A 461 0.04 6.91 11.18
CA MET A 461 0.58 6.27 12.38
C MET A 461 0.44 7.18 13.62
N THR A 462 0.47 6.58 14.80
CA THR A 462 0.48 7.28 16.09
C THR A 462 1.30 6.51 17.12
N VAL A 463 1.68 7.16 18.22
CA VAL A 463 2.30 6.52 19.39
C VAL A 463 1.31 6.63 20.54
N THR A 464 0.93 5.50 21.13
CA THR A 464 0.02 5.48 22.29
C THR A 464 0.74 5.79 23.60
N GLU A 465 0.01 6.14 24.65
CA GLU A 465 0.50 6.46 25.99
C GLU A 465 1.33 5.32 26.62
N ASP A 466 1.10 4.06 26.22
CA ASP A 466 1.92 2.89 26.58
C ASP A 466 3.24 2.77 25.80
N GLY A 467 3.51 3.71 24.87
CA GLY A 467 4.67 3.76 23.99
C GLY A 467 4.63 2.85 22.77
N ALA A 468 3.56 2.07 22.53
CA ALA A 468 3.42 1.29 21.29
C ALA A 468 3.25 2.21 20.07
N ILE A 469 3.76 1.76 18.91
CA ILE A 469 3.51 2.43 17.63
C ILE A 469 2.32 1.73 16.99
N TRP A 470 1.34 2.51 16.55
CA TRP A 470 0.15 2.04 15.86
C TRP A 470 0.08 2.63 14.47
N LEU A 471 -0.31 1.83 13.48
CA LEU A 471 -0.47 2.28 12.10
C LEU A 471 -1.67 1.61 11.43
N VAL A 472 -2.14 2.23 10.35
CA VAL A 472 -3.21 1.68 9.51
C VAL A 472 -2.73 1.40 8.09
N GLU A 473 -3.34 0.40 7.45
CA GLU A 473 -3.15 0.13 6.02
C GLU A 473 -4.48 0.21 5.26
N ASP A 474 -4.55 1.07 4.24
CA ASP A 474 -5.77 1.26 3.46
C ASP A 474 -6.09 0.05 2.57
N LYS A 475 -5.11 -0.43 1.78
CA LYS A 475 -5.26 -1.55 0.84
C LYS A 475 -5.55 -2.88 1.56
N ASN A 476 -4.89 -3.10 2.70
CA ASN A 476 -5.03 -4.33 3.48
C ASN A 476 -6.20 -4.24 4.49
N ARG A 477 -6.75 -3.05 4.74
CA ARG A 477 -7.87 -2.82 5.67
C ARG A 477 -7.55 -3.26 7.10
N THR A 478 -6.34 -2.95 7.54
CA THR A 478 -5.79 -3.42 8.83
C THR A 478 -5.45 -2.27 9.78
N VAL A 479 -5.50 -2.57 11.08
CA VAL A 479 -4.81 -1.82 12.13
C VAL A 479 -3.70 -2.72 12.67
N ILE A 480 -2.47 -2.20 12.71
CA ILE A 480 -1.29 -2.92 13.21
C ILE A 480 -0.72 -2.19 14.42
N ARG A 481 -0.42 -2.94 15.47
CA ARG A 481 0.34 -2.50 16.63
C ARG A 481 1.75 -3.08 16.57
N ILE A 482 2.75 -2.22 16.63
CA ILE A 482 4.16 -2.59 16.79
C ILE A 482 4.48 -2.59 18.29
N ASP A 483 4.99 -3.72 18.78
CA ASP A 483 5.35 -3.93 20.18
C ASP A 483 6.72 -4.59 20.31
N ARG A 484 7.19 -4.78 21.55
CA ARG A 484 8.42 -5.49 21.88
C ARG A 484 8.33 -6.98 21.53
N ALA A 485 9.42 -7.52 21.00
CA ALA A 485 9.62 -8.95 20.79
C ALA A 485 10.86 -9.44 21.55
N ALA A 486 10.76 -10.66 22.11
CA ALA A 486 11.91 -11.44 22.56
C ALA A 486 12.35 -12.40 21.46
N GLY A 487 13.65 -12.76 21.45
CA GLY A 487 14.22 -13.72 20.51
C GLY A 487 14.81 -13.11 19.23
N GLU A 488 15.18 -13.98 18.30
CA GLU A 488 15.83 -13.62 17.03
C GLU A 488 14.83 -13.03 16.02
N ARG A 489 15.36 -12.40 14.95
CA ARG A 489 14.51 -11.90 13.85
C ARG A 489 13.84 -13.09 13.16
N PRO A 490 12.55 -12.99 12.76
CA PRO A 490 11.95 -13.96 11.86
C PRO A 490 12.81 -14.11 10.60
N GLN A 491 12.96 -15.34 10.09
CA GLN A 491 13.66 -15.54 8.82
C GLN A 491 12.93 -14.76 7.72
N PRO A 492 13.62 -13.87 6.96
CA PRO A 492 13.01 -13.13 5.87
C PRO A 492 12.36 -14.05 4.86
N LEU A 493 11.13 -13.74 4.48
CA LEU A 493 10.41 -14.53 3.50
C LEU A 493 10.88 -14.18 2.07
N PRO A 494 11.08 -15.19 1.20
CA PRO A 494 11.52 -14.96 -0.18
C PRO A 494 10.47 -14.17 -0.96
N CYS A 495 10.92 -13.45 -1.99
CA CYS A 495 10.03 -12.72 -2.89
C CYS A 495 9.27 -13.64 -3.84
N ASP A 496 8.09 -13.19 -4.26
CA ASP A 496 7.14 -13.90 -5.12
C ASP A 496 7.52 -13.95 -6.62
N THR A 497 8.80 -13.68 -6.93
CA THR A 497 9.31 -13.58 -8.29
C THR A 497 9.44 -14.94 -8.96
N ARG A 498 9.12 -15.02 -10.26
CA ARG A 498 9.43 -16.20 -11.08
C ARG A 498 10.94 -16.31 -11.27
N SER A 499 11.48 -17.51 -11.09
CA SER A 499 12.87 -17.79 -11.45
C SER A 499 13.09 -17.64 -12.96
N GLN A 500 14.31 -17.30 -13.37
CA GLN A 500 14.62 -17.12 -14.79
C GLN A 500 14.23 -18.34 -15.64
N ALA A 501 14.51 -19.55 -15.16
CA ALA A 501 14.13 -20.80 -15.83
C ALA A 501 12.60 -20.94 -16.03
N MET A 502 11.77 -20.42 -15.11
CA MET A 502 10.31 -20.42 -15.26
C MET A 502 9.84 -19.36 -16.27
N ILE A 503 10.51 -18.20 -16.33
CA ILE A 503 10.27 -17.18 -17.35
C ILE A 503 10.63 -17.74 -18.74
N ASP A 504 11.78 -18.37 -18.87
CA ASP A 504 12.26 -18.98 -20.12
C ASP A 504 11.32 -20.10 -20.60
N GLN A 505 10.80 -20.94 -19.69
CA GLN A 505 9.82 -21.98 -20.00
C GLN A 505 8.51 -21.39 -20.55
N LEU A 506 8.00 -20.32 -19.93
CA LEU A 506 6.80 -19.62 -20.38
C LEU A 506 7.01 -18.92 -21.73
N ALA A 507 8.16 -18.27 -21.92
CA ALA A 507 8.55 -17.68 -23.19
C ALA A 507 8.64 -18.74 -24.30
N ALA A 508 9.18 -19.92 -23.99
CA ALA A 508 9.25 -21.05 -24.92
C ALA A 508 7.88 -21.68 -25.25
N PHE A 509 6.82 -21.47 -24.46
CA PHE A 509 5.46 -21.83 -24.86
C PHE A 509 4.85 -20.80 -25.81
N VAL A 510 5.00 -19.51 -25.49
CA VAL A 510 4.52 -18.41 -26.34
C VAL A 510 5.17 -18.47 -27.73
N ALA A 511 6.49 -18.69 -27.80
CA ALA A 511 7.22 -18.78 -29.06
C ALA A 511 6.90 -20.02 -29.90
N ARG A 512 6.35 -21.09 -29.30
CA ARG A 512 5.92 -22.30 -30.04
C ARG A 512 4.51 -22.18 -30.64
N ASP A 513 3.69 -21.27 -30.12
CA ASP A 513 2.35 -21.00 -30.64
C ASP A 513 2.39 -19.74 -31.52
N ALA A 514 2.23 -19.93 -32.82
CA ALA A 514 2.23 -18.85 -33.81
C ALA A 514 1.12 -17.80 -33.54
N GLN A 515 -0.04 -18.21 -33.00
CA GLN A 515 -1.09 -17.25 -32.65
C GLN A 515 -0.71 -16.44 -31.41
N ASN A 516 -0.13 -17.06 -30.38
CA ASN A 516 0.36 -16.33 -29.21
C ASN A 516 1.52 -15.38 -29.56
N SER A 517 2.42 -15.79 -30.45
CA SER A 517 3.46 -14.92 -30.99
C SER A 517 2.84 -13.68 -31.66
N VAL A 518 1.85 -13.86 -32.56
CA VAL A 518 1.11 -12.73 -33.17
C VAL A 518 0.40 -11.86 -32.12
N ARG A 519 -0.20 -12.45 -31.08
CA ARG A 519 -0.82 -11.67 -29.99
C ARG A 519 0.20 -10.84 -29.22
N LEU A 520 1.37 -11.39 -28.92
CA LEU A 520 2.46 -10.68 -28.28
C LEU A 520 2.95 -9.50 -29.14
N THR A 521 3.14 -9.70 -30.45
CA THR A 521 3.50 -8.62 -31.38
C THR A 521 2.43 -7.52 -31.42
N ILE A 522 1.14 -7.88 -31.46
CA ILE A 522 0.01 -6.94 -31.41
C ILE A 522 0.03 -6.16 -30.08
N LEU A 523 0.25 -6.83 -28.96
CA LEU A 523 0.31 -6.20 -27.64
C LEU A 523 1.52 -5.30 -27.49
N ARG A 524 2.70 -5.70 -27.96
CA ARG A 524 3.86 -4.80 -27.95
C ARG A 524 3.58 -3.54 -28.76
N LYS A 525 3.22 -3.68 -30.03
CA LYS A 525 3.07 -2.52 -30.94
C LYS A 525 1.87 -1.65 -30.58
N GLY A 526 0.75 -2.28 -30.22
CA GLY A 526 -0.51 -1.60 -29.94
C GLY A 526 -0.62 -1.06 -28.53
N LEU A 527 -0.06 -1.77 -27.53
CA LEU A 527 -0.17 -1.38 -26.12
C LEU A 527 1.15 -0.81 -25.58
N VAL A 528 2.21 -1.60 -25.65
CA VAL A 528 3.46 -1.28 -24.93
C VAL A 528 4.20 -0.09 -25.53
N GLU A 529 4.54 -0.15 -26.82
CA GLU A 529 5.30 0.90 -27.53
C GLU A 529 4.50 2.19 -27.69
N LYS A 530 3.16 2.14 -27.68
CA LYS A 530 2.30 3.34 -27.74
C LYS A 530 2.01 3.98 -26.39
N HIS A 531 1.70 3.17 -25.37
CA HIS A 531 1.08 3.67 -24.13
C HIS A 531 1.84 3.30 -22.86
N CYS A 532 2.70 2.28 -22.87
CA CYS A 532 3.41 1.84 -21.66
C CYS A 532 4.86 2.33 -21.59
N VAL A 533 5.60 2.42 -22.71
CA VAL A 533 7.02 2.88 -22.70
C VAL A 533 7.16 4.31 -22.18
N GLY A 534 6.14 5.16 -22.40
CA GLY A 534 6.05 6.50 -21.82
C GLY A 534 5.89 6.52 -20.30
N CYS A 535 5.67 5.37 -19.65
CA CYS A 535 5.59 5.17 -18.19
C CYS A 535 6.53 4.06 -17.68
N HIS A 536 7.30 3.40 -18.55
CA HIS A 536 8.14 2.24 -18.22
C HIS A 536 9.33 2.15 -19.18
N SER A 537 10.50 2.66 -18.76
CA SER A 537 11.77 2.56 -19.51
C SER A 537 12.29 1.12 -19.62
N ASP A 538 11.95 0.28 -18.66
CA ASP A 538 12.70 -0.94 -18.35
C ASP A 538 12.26 -2.18 -19.14
N PHE A 539 11.39 -1.99 -20.14
CA PHE A 539 10.99 -3.04 -21.09
C PHE A 539 12.16 -3.59 -21.95
N GLY A 540 13.35 -2.98 -21.90
CA GLY A 540 14.54 -3.42 -22.64
C GLY A 540 14.46 -3.18 -24.15
N LEU A 541 13.60 -2.25 -24.58
CA LEU A 541 13.39 -1.90 -25.99
C LEU A 541 14.40 -0.86 -26.47
N SER A 542 15.05 -1.12 -27.59
CA SER A 542 16.00 -0.19 -28.22
C SER A 542 15.78 -0.05 -29.73
N ALA A 543 16.32 1.02 -30.31
CA ALA A 543 16.44 1.16 -31.76
C ALA A 543 17.40 0.09 -32.30
N GLY A 544 17.06 -0.54 -33.43
CA GLY A 544 17.85 -1.59 -34.08
C GLY A 544 17.50 -3.04 -33.72
N GLN A 545 16.74 -3.28 -32.64
CA GLN A 545 16.22 -4.63 -32.32
C GLN A 545 15.16 -5.07 -33.35
N SER A 546 15.19 -6.35 -33.70
CA SER A 546 14.13 -7.01 -34.47
C SER A 546 12.82 -7.12 -33.68
N ASP A 547 11.69 -7.25 -34.37
CA ASP A 547 10.38 -7.42 -33.73
C ASP A 547 10.35 -8.61 -32.75
N ALA A 548 11.05 -9.70 -33.06
CA ALA A 548 11.12 -10.90 -32.20
C ALA A 548 11.95 -10.67 -30.92
N GLU A 549 13.06 -9.93 -31.01
CA GLU A 549 13.84 -9.56 -29.82
C GLU A 549 13.06 -8.65 -28.89
N LYS A 550 12.33 -7.70 -29.46
CA LYS A 550 11.45 -6.78 -28.73
C LYS A 550 10.27 -7.50 -28.08
N ASP A 551 9.62 -8.42 -28.81
CA ASP A 551 8.55 -9.27 -28.27
C ASP A 551 9.07 -10.10 -27.08
N ARG A 552 10.26 -10.70 -27.19
CA ARG A 552 10.91 -11.42 -26.08
C ARG A 552 11.22 -10.51 -24.90
N ALA A 553 11.80 -9.33 -25.12
CA ALA A 553 12.14 -8.38 -24.05
C ALA A 553 10.89 -7.95 -23.25
N VAL A 554 9.81 -7.59 -23.96
CA VAL A 554 8.52 -7.25 -23.36
C VAL A 554 7.94 -8.42 -22.57
N LEU A 555 7.95 -9.63 -23.13
CA LEU A 555 7.41 -10.81 -22.45
C LEU A 555 8.20 -11.13 -21.17
N HIS A 556 9.52 -11.10 -21.22
CA HIS A 556 10.38 -11.34 -20.05
C HIS A 556 10.13 -10.29 -18.97
N PHE A 557 10.06 -9.00 -19.33
CA PHE A 557 9.73 -7.94 -18.38
C PHE A 557 8.38 -8.18 -17.71
N MET A 558 7.32 -8.44 -18.49
CA MET A 558 5.97 -8.65 -17.96
C MET A 558 5.83 -9.93 -17.11
N LEU A 559 6.64 -10.96 -17.38
CA LEU A 559 6.68 -12.20 -16.61
C LEU A 559 7.52 -12.10 -15.32
N ALA A 560 8.49 -11.18 -15.28
CA ALA A 560 9.30 -10.89 -14.11
C ALA A 560 8.55 -10.04 -13.06
N GLN A 561 7.57 -9.23 -13.47
CA GLN A 561 6.76 -8.43 -12.56
C GLN A 561 5.85 -9.29 -11.67
N ASP A 562 5.91 -9.10 -10.35
CA ASP A 562 5.03 -9.79 -9.40
C ASP A 562 3.55 -9.46 -9.65
N GLY A 563 2.71 -10.49 -9.57
CA GLY A 563 1.25 -10.42 -9.71
C GLY A 563 0.72 -9.87 -11.04
N TRP A 564 1.60 -9.56 -12.01
CA TRP A 564 1.24 -8.79 -13.21
C TRP A 564 0.44 -9.61 -14.20
N ILE A 565 1.00 -10.78 -14.58
CA ILE A 565 0.32 -11.78 -15.39
C ILE A 565 0.29 -13.10 -14.63
N TYR A 566 -0.84 -13.80 -14.65
CA TYR A 566 -0.91 -15.23 -14.30
C TYR A 566 -1.29 -16.04 -15.56
N PRO A 567 -0.31 -16.54 -16.34
CA PRO A 567 -0.56 -17.45 -17.46
C PRO A 567 -1.68 -18.48 -17.22
N GLY A 568 -2.73 -18.42 -18.05
CA GLY A 568 -3.96 -19.22 -17.96
C GLY A 568 -5.15 -18.54 -17.28
N ASP A 569 -4.92 -17.53 -16.42
CA ASP A 569 -5.94 -16.82 -15.65
C ASP A 569 -5.85 -15.29 -15.85
N PRO A 570 -6.45 -14.74 -16.91
CA PRO A 570 -6.42 -13.30 -17.17
C PRO A 570 -7.12 -12.50 -16.07
N ASP A 571 -8.15 -13.06 -15.42
CA ASP A 571 -8.96 -12.39 -14.40
C ASP A 571 -8.22 -12.18 -13.07
N ALA A 572 -7.15 -12.93 -12.81
CA ALA A 572 -6.37 -12.81 -11.59
C ALA A 572 -5.27 -11.73 -11.66
N GLY A 573 -4.80 -11.35 -12.85
CA GLY A 573 -3.57 -10.57 -13.05
C GLY A 573 -3.76 -9.06 -12.98
N ARG A 574 -2.82 -8.34 -12.34
CA ARG A 574 -2.85 -6.87 -12.25
C ARG A 574 -2.82 -6.19 -13.62
N LEU A 575 -2.25 -6.82 -14.66
CA LEU A 575 -2.31 -6.32 -16.04
C LEU A 575 -3.76 -6.01 -16.46
N ARG A 576 -4.68 -6.97 -16.32
CA ARG A 576 -6.10 -6.78 -16.68
C ARG A 576 -6.76 -5.71 -15.81
N THR A 577 -6.55 -5.81 -14.50
CA THR A 577 -7.08 -4.86 -13.50
C THR A 577 -6.71 -3.42 -13.86
N ARG A 578 -5.43 -3.17 -14.13
CA ARG A 578 -4.92 -1.82 -14.41
C ARG A 578 -5.17 -1.34 -15.83
N LEU A 579 -5.26 -2.22 -16.83
CA LEU A 579 -5.66 -1.83 -18.20
C LEU A 579 -7.17 -1.52 -18.34
N ARG A 580 -8.00 -2.02 -17.42
CA ARG A 580 -9.47 -1.87 -17.47
C ARG A 580 -10.05 -1.04 -16.31
N GLY A 581 -9.24 -0.59 -15.37
CA GLY A 581 -9.65 0.28 -14.25
C GLY A 581 -10.53 -0.44 -13.23
N LEU A 582 -10.22 -1.71 -12.97
CA LEU A 582 -10.99 -2.56 -12.05
C LEU A 582 -10.49 -2.39 -10.61
N GLY A 583 -11.41 -2.35 -9.65
CA GLY A 583 -11.06 -2.23 -8.23
C GLY A 583 -10.46 -0.87 -7.86
N ALA A 584 -9.58 -0.85 -6.87
CA ALA A 584 -9.01 0.38 -6.29
C ALA A 584 -7.64 0.80 -6.86
N GLU A 585 -7.14 0.11 -7.90
CA GLU A 585 -5.85 0.45 -8.52
C GLU A 585 -6.02 1.53 -9.61
N LYS A 586 -5.14 2.55 -9.63
CA LYS A 586 -5.14 3.56 -10.69
C LYS A 586 -4.99 2.89 -12.07
N LEU A 587 -5.81 3.30 -13.03
CA LEU A 587 -5.73 2.87 -14.44
C LEU A 587 -4.33 3.12 -15.02
N MET A 588 -3.92 2.24 -15.93
CA MET A 588 -2.72 2.36 -16.76
C MET A 588 -3.11 2.13 -18.23
N PRO A 589 -2.73 3.02 -19.17
CA PRO A 589 -2.04 4.29 -18.94
C PRO A 589 -2.91 5.30 -18.15
N PRO A 590 -2.31 6.28 -17.44
CA PRO A 590 -3.04 7.41 -16.87
C PRO A 590 -3.86 8.14 -17.96
N GLY A 591 -5.11 8.53 -17.67
CA GLY A 591 -6.03 9.11 -18.65
C GLY A 591 -6.61 8.11 -19.67
N GLY A 592 -6.30 6.82 -19.51
CA GLY A 592 -6.71 5.73 -20.39
C GLY A 592 -8.23 5.46 -20.44
N GLU A 593 -9.03 6.07 -19.56
CA GLU A 593 -10.49 5.92 -19.48
C GLU A 593 -11.17 6.30 -20.80
N SER A 594 -10.50 7.20 -21.54
CA SER A 594 -10.92 7.70 -22.83
C SER A 594 -10.49 6.82 -24.02
N LEU A 595 -9.42 6.02 -23.91
CA LEU A 595 -8.83 5.28 -25.03
C LEU A 595 -9.79 4.26 -25.68
N PRO A 596 -10.62 3.48 -24.95
CA PRO A 596 -11.64 2.63 -25.56
C PRO A 596 -12.67 3.37 -26.43
N LYS A 597 -12.84 4.68 -26.24
CA LYS A 597 -13.74 5.55 -27.02
C LYS A 597 -13.00 6.31 -28.13
N LEU A 598 -11.77 6.74 -27.87
CA LEU A 598 -11.01 7.64 -28.75
C LEU A 598 -10.09 6.90 -29.75
N GLU A 599 -9.58 5.72 -29.43
CA GLU A 599 -8.70 4.95 -30.31
C GLU A 599 -9.42 3.73 -30.91
N PRO A 600 -9.74 3.73 -32.22
CA PRO A 600 -10.38 2.60 -32.89
C PRO A 600 -9.58 1.30 -32.73
N GLY A 601 -10.20 0.31 -32.09
CA GLY A 601 -9.58 -1.00 -31.86
C GLY A 601 -8.94 -1.17 -30.48
N TYR A 602 -8.86 -0.13 -29.63
CA TYR A 602 -8.27 -0.24 -28.29
C TYR A 602 -8.99 -1.29 -27.42
N THR A 603 -10.32 -1.37 -27.45
CA THR A 603 -11.07 -2.44 -26.76
C THR A 603 -10.64 -3.84 -27.21
N ARG A 604 -10.43 -4.05 -28.51
CA ARG A 604 -9.95 -5.33 -29.06
C ARG A 604 -8.49 -5.63 -28.66
N LEU A 605 -7.67 -4.60 -28.45
CA LEU A 605 -6.32 -4.74 -27.90
C LEU A 605 -6.36 -5.21 -26.44
N LEU A 606 -7.29 -4.69 -25.62
CA LEU A 606 -7.52 -5.20 -24.26
C LEU A 606 -8.00 -6.66 -24.27
N ASP A 607 -8.94 -7.00 -25.14
CA ASP A 607 -9.40 -8.39 -25.31
C ASP A 607 -8.28 -9.32 -25.80
N THR A 608 -7.35 -8.79 -26.61
CA THR A 608 -6.14 -9.50 -27.05
C THR A 608 -5.17 -9.73 -25.90
N ALA A 609 -5.10 -8.82 -24.92
CA ALA A 609 -4.30 -9.00 -23.71
C ALA A 609 -4.85 -10.16 -22.87
N ASP A 610 -6.16 -10.15 -22.60
CA ASP A 610 -6.82 -11.23 -21.87
C ASP A 610 -6.66 -12.58 -22.58
N LEU A 611 -6.86 -12.61 -23.90
CA LEU A 611 -6.73 -13.83 -24.70
C LEU A 611 -5.29 -14.35 -24.76
N PHE A 612 -4.31 -13.45 -24.86
CA PHE A 612 -2.89 -13.81 -24.77
C PHE A 612 -2.62 -14.52 -23.44
N VAL A 613 -2.94 -13.87 -22.31
CA VAL A 613 -2.74 -14.42 -20.96
C VAL A 613 -3.46 -15.76 -20.79
N ALA A 614 -4.70 -15.88 -21.26
CA ALA A 614 -5.48 -17.12 -21.22
C ALA A 614 -4.87 -18.27 -22.05
N LYS A 615 -4.03 -17.98 -23.05
CA LYS A 615 -3.49 -18.96 -24.00
C LYS A 615 -1.97 -19.18 -23.92
N MET A 616 -1.24 -18.41 -23.10
CA MET A 616 0.22 -18.51 -22.96
C MET A 616 0.74 -19.93 -22.69
N VAL A 617 -0.04 -20.74 -21.96
CA VAL A 617 0.30 -22.12 -21.61
C VAL A 617 -0.56 -23.08 -22.44
N PRO A 618 0.03 -24.07 -23.12
CA PRO A 618 -0.72 -25.06 -23.88
C PRO A 618 -1.53 -25.96 -22.93
N GLY A 619 -2.84 -26.03 -23.14
CA GLY A 619 -3.74 -26.89 -22.37
C GLY A 619 -5.18 -26.40 -22.31
N THR A 620 -5.97 -27.00 -21.42
CA THR A 620 -7.36 -26.63 -21.16
C THR A 620 -7.45 -25.83 -19.86
N ARG A 621 -8.02 -24.63 -19.91
CA ARG A 621 -8.34 -23.83 -18.70
C ARG A 621 -9.47 -24.52 -17.93
N MET A 622 -9.18 -24.91 -16.69
CA MET A 622 -10.13 -25.56 -15.78
C MET A 622 -10.19 -24.75 -14.49
N ARG A 623 -11.37 -24.55 -13.93
CA ARG A 623 -11.59 -23.92 -12.63
C ARG A 623 -11.63 -24.99 -11.54
N ILE A 624 -11.04 -24.71 -10.38
CA ILE A 624 -11.22 -25.52 -9.18
C ILE A 624 -12.66 -25.38 -8.68
N LYS A 625 -13.35 -26.50 -8.45
CA LYS A 625 -14.75 -26.50 -7.99
C LYS A 625 -14.93 -25.72 -6.68
N PRO A 626 -16.08 -25.03 -6.46
CA PRO A 626 -16.46 -24.44 -5.17
C PRO A 626 -16.58 -25.47 -4.04
N GLY A 627 -16.62 -25.01 -2.77
CA GLY A 627 -16.72 -25.85 -1.56
C GLY A 627 -15.55 -25.67 -0.57
N PRO A 628 -15.54 -26.37 0.58
CA PRO A 628 -14.52 -26.24 1.62
C PRO A 628 -13.10 -26.62 1.15
N PRO A 629 -12.04 -26.10 1.81
CA PRO A 629 -10.66 -26.25 1.37
C PRO A 629 -10.08 -27.61 1.79
N GLN A 630 -10.09 -28.57 0.85
CA GLN A 630 -9.17 -29.74 0.81
C GLN A 630 -8.84 -30.15 -0.64
N ARG A 631 -8.46 -29.22 -1.53
CA ARG A 631 -8.04 -29.57 -2.92
C ARG A 631 -6.53 -29.80 -2.97
N LYS A 632 -6.14 -30.91 -2.36
CA LYS A 632 -4.76 -31.39 -2.39
C LYS A 632 -4.31 -31.64 -3.82
N PHE A 633 -3.16 -31.07 -4.18
CA PHE A 633 -2.42 -31.40 -5.39
C PHE A 633 -1.11 -32.11 -5.03
N PHE A 634 -0.59 -32.89 -5.97
CA PHE A 634 0.48 -33.85 -5.72
C PHE A 634 1.59 -33.72 -6.76
N SER A 635 2.79 -34.13 -6.39
CA SER A 635 3.92 -34.26 -7.33
C SER A 635 3.82 -35.56 -8.12
N LYS A 636 4.68 -35.69 -9.14
CA LYS A 636 4.90 -36.95 -9.85
C LYS A 636 5.28 -38.11 -8.92
N ALA A 637 6.02 -37.82 -7.84
CA ALA A 637 6.39 -38.79 -6.80
C ALA A 637 5.29 -39.05 -5.76
N ASN A 638 4.06 -38.57 -5.98
CA ASN A 638 2.93 -38.67 -5.06
C ASN A 638 3.14 -38.01 -3.67
N LYS A 639 4.12 -37.12 -3.52
CA LYS A 639 4.16 -36.22 -2.34
C LYS A 639 2.94 -35.31 -2.43
N GLU A 640 2.18 -35.19 -1.33
CA GLU A 640 1.20 -34.13 -1.19
C GLU A 640 1.95 -32.79 -1.22
N CYS A 641 1.65 -31.97 -2.22
CA CYS A 641 2.38 -30.73 -2.43
C CYS A 641 1.78 -29.57 -1.68
N GLY A 642 0.46 -29.57 -1.48
CA GLY A 642 -0.27 -28.43 -0.97
C GLY A 642 -1.71 -28.38 -1.43
N GLU A 643 -2.35 -27.23 -1.25
CA GLU A 643 -3.76 -26.97 -1.59
C GLU A 643 -3.92 -25.93 -2.69
N ILE A 644 -4.97 -26.07 -3.52
CA ILE A 644 -5.41 -25.05 -4.48
C ILE A 644 -6.72 -24.38 -3.99
N PRO A 645 -6.76 -23.06 -3.83
CA PRO A 645 -7.98 -22.35 -3.44
C PRO A 645 -9.18 -22.60 -4.39
N ALA A 646 -10.38 -22.57 -3.82
CA ALA A 646 -11.62 -22.67 -4.60
C ALA A 646 -11.69 -21.59 -5.70
N GLY A 647 -12.24 -21.93 -6.86
CA GLY A 647 -12.50 -20.95 -7.91
C GLY A 647 -11.28 -20.47 -8.71
N LYS A 648 -10.04 -20.80 -8.31
CA LYS A 648 -8.81 -20.55 -9.10
C LYS A 648 -8.88 -21.24 -10.46
N VAL A 649 -8.25 -20.65 -11.48
CA VAL A 649 -8.06 -21.30 -12.78
C VAL A 649 -6.68 -21.95 -12.86
N VAL A 650 -6.64 -23.18 -13.36
CA VAL A 650 -5.42 -23.94 -13.68
C VAL A 650 -5.43 -24.36 -15.14
N VAL A 651 -4.26 -24.53 -15.75
CA VAL A 651 -4.14 -24.99 -17.14
C VAL A 651 -3.81 -26.48 -17.14
N VAL A 652 -4.80 -27.32 -17.41
CA VAL A 652 -4.65 -28.77 -17.53
C VAL A 652 -3.92 -29.10 -18.83
N THR A 653 -2.70 -29.61 -18.71
CA THR A 653 -1.84 -30.03 -19.83
C THR A 653 -2.16 -31.46 -20.27
N GLN A 654 -2.58 -32.33 -19.34
CA GLN A 654 -3.06 -33.68 -19.64
C GLN A 654 -4.31 -33.97 -18.81
N ARG A 655 -5.48 -34.09 -19.48
CA ARG A 655 -6.76 -34.32 -18.79
C ARG A 655 -6.79 -35.66 -18.05
N ASN A 656 -6.29 -36.72 -18.69
CA ASN A 656 -6.04 -38.02 -18.10
C ASN A 656 -4.51 -38.18 -17.98
N ALA A 657 -3.98 -38.14 -16.76
CA ALA A 657 -2.56 -38.38 -16.55
C ALA A 657 -2.24 -39.86 -16.81
N VAL A 658 -1.35 -40.13 -17.77
CA VAL A 658 -1.05 -41.49 -18.28
C VAL A 658 -0.48 -42.40 -17.18
N ASP A 659 0.26 -41.79 -16.27
CA ASP A 659 0.92 -42.36 -15.09
C ASP A 659 0.03 -42.37 -13.83
N ARG A 660 -1.15 -41.74 -13.85
CA ARG A 660 -1.99 -41.58 -12.66
C ARG A 660 -3.50 -41.50 -12.99
N PRO A 661 -4.19 -42.65 -13.15
CA PRO A 661 -5.62 -42.71 -13.41
C PRO A 661 -6.46 -41.92 -12.39
N GLY A 662 -7.50 -41.23 -12.86
CA GLY A 662 -8.35 -40.35 -12.05
C GLY A 662 -7.75 -38.98 -11.71
N PHE A 663 -6.52 -38.68 -12.16
CA PHE A 663 -5.89 -37.37 -12.00
C PHE A 663 -5.71 -36.67 -13.35
N SER A 664 -5.82 -35.34 -13.33
CA SER A 664 -5.34 -34.45 -14.38
C SER A 664 -3.96 -33.93 -14.01
N ARG A 665 -3.06 -33.87 -15.00
CA ARG A 665 -1.82 -33.10 -14.90
C ARG A 665 -2.10 -31.68 -15.36
N PHE A 666 -1.73 -30.70 -14.53
CA PHE A 666 -1.81 -29.28 -14.86
C PHE A 666 -0.43 -28.65 -14.82
N PHE A 667 -0.22 -27.68 -15.70
CA PHE A 667 0.95 -26.82 -15.64
C PHE A 667 0.98 -26.12 -14.28
N ARG A 668 2.16 -26.03 -13.67
CA ARG A 668 2.38 -25.24 -12.46
C ARG A 668 1.74 -23.86 -12.68
N PRO A 669 0.71 -23.47 -11.91
CA PRO A 669 0.10 -22.18 -12.13
C PRO A 669 1.19 -21.13 -11.98
N ALA A 670 1.15 -20.14 -12.87
CA ALA A 670 2.11 -19.06 -12.83
C ALA A 670 1.89 -18.15 -11.61
N ASP A 671 0.75 -18.32 -10.95
CA ASP A 671 0.43 -17.96 -9.58
C ASP A 671 1.18 -18.92 -8.63
N PRO A 672 2.19 -18.44 -7.86
CA PRO A 672 2.88 -19.28 -6.90
C PRO A 672 2.12 -19.39 -5.55
N TYR A 673 0.91 -18.81 -5.42
CA TYR A 673 0.03 -18.84 -4.23
C TYR A 673 -0.71 -20.19 -4.11
N LEU A 674 -0.14 -21.28 -4.64
CA LEU A 674 -0.50 -22.61 -4.17
C LEU A 674 0.10 -22.79 -2.78
N ASN A 675 -0.70 -23.24 -1.81
CA ASN A 675 -0.26 -23.47 -0.42
C ASN A 675 0.68 -24.69 -0.36
N GLY A 676 1.93 -24.63 -0.86
CA GLY A 676 2.70 -25.86 -1.08
C GLY A 676 4.21 -25.78 -1.33
N GLU A 677 4.89 -26.90 -1.07
CA GLU A 677 6.36 -27.03 -1.01
C GLU A 677 7.01 -27.65 -2.26
N CYS A 678 6.23 -28.20 -3.19
CA CYS A 678 6.81 -28.94 -4.32
C CYS A 678 7.42 -28.04 -5.39
N THR A 679 8.51 -28.51 -5.97
CA THR A 679 9.14 -27.91 -7.16
C THR A 679 9.25 -28.95 -8.27
N ASP A 680 8.11 -29.29 -8.89
CA ASP A 680 8.06 -30.25 -10.01
C ASP A 680 8.06 -29.48 -11.35
N GLY A 681 9.14 -29.63 -12.13
CA GLY A 681 9.29 -28.98 -13.43
C GLY A 681 8.35 -29.53 -14.51
N ASP A 682 7.82 -30.73 -14.29
CA ASP A 682 6.82 -31.38 -15.14
C ASP A 682 5.38 -30.90 -14.83
N GLY A 683 5.15 -30.18 -13.73
CA GLY A 683 3.83 -29.75 -13.28
C GLY A 683 3.21 -30.70 -12.25
N TYR A 684 1.91 -30.50 -11.97
CA TYR A 684 1.25 -31.07 -10.79
C TYR A 684 0.05 -31.93 -11.13
N TYR A 685 -0.34 -32.78 -10.19
CA TYR A 685 -1.46 -33.72 -10.31
C TYR A 685 -2.59 -33.31 -9.37
N ILE A 686 -3.79 -33.14 -9.91
CA ILE A 686 -5.01 -32.92 -9.12
C ILE A 686 -6.09 -33.92 -9.57
N ARG A 687 -6.93 -34.33 -8.63
CA ARG A 687 -8.04 -35.24 -8.92
C ARG A 687 -9.03 -34.62 -9.91
N GLN A 688 -9.45 -35.40 -10.90
CA GLN A 688 -10.31 -34.92 -12.00
C GLN A 688 -11.66 -34.39 -11.50
N GLU A 689 -12.23 -35.02 -10.47
CA GLU A 689 -13.51 -34.62 -9.89
C GLU A 689 -13.49 -33.24 -9.21
N LEU A 690 -12.31 -32.65 -8.99
CA LEU A 690 -12.15 -31.31 -8.41
C LEU A 690 -12.15 -30.18 -9.46
N LEU A 691 -12.19 -30.54 -10.75
CA LEU A 691 -12.09 -29.60 -11.87
C LEU A 691 -13.43 -29.43 -12.60
N VAL A 692 -13.68 -28.22 -13.10
CA VAL A 692 -14.73 -27.92 -14.10
C VAL A 692 -14.16 -27.05 -15.23
N PRO A 693 -14.66 -27.13 -16.46
CA PRO A 693 -14.23 -26.24 -17.52
C PRO A 693 -14.46 -24.77 -17.17
N VAL A 694 -13.52 -23.89 -17.57
CA VAL A 694 -13.81 -22.46 -17.66
C VAL A 694 -14.66 -22.24 -18.92
N GLN A 695 -15.83 -21.61 -18.76
CA GLN A 695 -16.69 -21.19 -19.87
C GLN A 695 -16.07 -20.02 -20.63
#